data_AF-A0A7W4EIB9-F1
#
_entry.id   AF-A0A7W4EIB9-F1
#
_cell.length_a   1.000
_cell.length_b   1.000
_cell.length_c   1.000
_cell.angle_alpha   90.00
_cell.angle_beta   90.00
_cell.angle_gamma   90.00
#
_symmetry.space_group_name_H-M   'P 1'
#
loop_
_entity.id
_entity.type
_entity.pdbx_description
1 polymer ?
#
loop_
_entity_poly.entity_id
_entity_poly.type
_entity_poly.pdbx_seq_one_letter_code
_entity_poly.pdbx_strand_id
1 'polypeptide(L)'
;MTEQQILKKIDAWDEQDKIQAIVDFVESLPVEQRTTQVLSELARAYNNLYWLDQTEENKNHLRKAIEVFKYLEDELSEEAAWNYRIGYSYFFLDDKANARKHFEKHEELGGTNNAYEFLNWLNIAEKKGLATYDVYTGGKGEVEYDLEIFIDLLKEKAPKMAEKLGNPATEAEISALEQRLGFELPESFKQLHRTFSGQKEDVPFFAVGDGQGFVGINEVEQVQEEVISYLKEHYGENWADLKLPEEHFEDDYLVKNTLYTRKWIPILKGKDLICMDLDPVEEDGLAGQIIIISLAENIEDYYVGHLQFRMRAWVDYMNDSISSGRLSYDEEEDIMRFEGRDSGLPAYYDEEDRTALEDYIAKEFDEFNDVFHELESPDIHCDVYIIEPTPEANYYTLVTGGMGAHRMNVPADYPYTPNIELAINLPPTWDIKSQEEKDYWPIRWLKMLARLPINHNTYLGNGHTIPSNEAFEGTNFKGVILVAAQSNEKNEDGENLPAIVELPSKRRVEFFYIQPLYQEEMDFKLDHGTDALFDKFIEQDVPYPPVVDVNRVNVCEGYAPAENPNLLDNVAWAFNDKIYESLQNFWMAVSDYNRDIDNDLDDFMPHATIFNSKKVKVMYEAYIKDEKSLWGYEKLLTPDTFDGEPEYDGLYYAEIMAECEAYEDHFGAIELLQWIHNSLANKELGDHIFFEGFSIEGYEEDGTPVISLELGS
;
A
#
# COMPACT_ATOMS: atom_id res chain seq x y z
N MET A 1 28.89 13.13 9.20
CA MET A 1 27.47 12.95 8.89
C MET A 1 26.69 14.06 9.57
N THR A 2 25.71 14.61 8.87
CA THR A 2 24.66 15.46 9.46
C THR A 2 23.74 14.60 10.34
N GLU A 3 22.87 15.23 11.14
CA GLU A 3 21.88 14.52 11.95
C GLU A 3 20.96 13.64 11.07
N GLN A 4 20.43 14.18 9.97
CA GLN A 4 19.56 13.41 9.07
C GLN A 4 20.27 12.22 8.42
N GLN A 5 21.54 12.38 8.01
CA GLN A 5 22.34 11.27 7.49
C GLN A 5 22.50 10.14 8.52
N ILE A 6 22.66 10.50 9.80
CA ILE A 6 22.72 9.52 10.89
C ILE A 6 21.38 8.82 11.05
N LEU A 7 20.27 9.58 11.06
CA LEU A 7 18.93 9.03 11.26
C LEU A 7 18.52 8.09 10.12
N LYS A 8 18.78 8.44 8.86
CA LYS A 8 18.45 7.58 7.71
C LYS A 8 19.26 6.29 7.68
N LYS A 9 20.50 6.36 8.15
CA LYS A 9 21.33 5.19 8.36
C LYS A 9 20.74 4.26 9.44
N ILE A 10 20.23 4.84 10.52
CA ILE A 10 19.52 4.10 11.57
C ILE A 10 18.24 3.46 11.01
N ASP A 11 17.43 4.21 10.25
CA ASP A 11 16.17 3.73 9.65
C ASP A 11 16.42 2.54 8.72
N ALA A 12 17.43 2.63 7.83
CA ALA A 12 17.75 1.55 6.90
C ALA A 12 18.18 0.24 7.59
N TRP A 13 18.88 0.34 8.73
CA TRP A 13 19.20 -0.84 9.54
C TRP A 13 17.99 -1.36 10.33
N ASP A 14 17.11 -0.49 10.78
CA ASP A 14 15.88 -0.88 11.50
C ASP A 14 14.94 -1.67 10.58
N GLU A 15 14.81 -1.27 9.31
CA GLU A 15 14.06 -2.00 8.28
C GLU A 15 14.59 -3.42 8.03
N GLN A 16 15.89 -3.67 8.29
CA GLN A 16 16.53 -4.97 8.12
C GLN A 16 16.71 -5.74 9.44
N ASP A 17 16.03 -5.32 10.52
CA ASP A 17 16.17 -5.89 11.87
C ASP A 17 17.64 -5.90 12.39
N LYS A 18 18.51 -5.03 11.86
CA LYS A 18 19.92 -4.86 12.26
C LYS A 18 20.03 -3.98 13.51
N ILE A 19 19.22 -4.29 14.53
CA ILE A 19 19.06 -3.47 15.73
C ILE A 19 20.37 -3.32 16.54
N GLN A 20 21.21 -4.36 16.56
CA GLN A 20 22.51 -4.29 17.24
C GLN A 20 23.47 -3.32 16.55
N ALA A 21 23.46 -3.24 15.21
CA ALA A 21 24.30 -2.31 14.45
C ALA A 21 23.96 -0.85 14.77
N ILE A 22 22.66 -0.54 14.95
CA ILE A 22 22.20 0.78 15.39
C ILE A 22 22.82 1.16 16.75
N VAL A 23 22.76 0.25 17.73
CA VAL A 23 23.31 0.50 19.07
C VAL A 23 24.81 0.73 19.01
N ASP A 24 25.55 -0.16 18.35
CA ASP A 24 27.01 -0.08 18.25
C ASP A 24 27.44 1.19 17.51
N PHE A 25 26.74 1.54 16.44
CA PHE A 25 26.96 2.76 15.68
C PHE A 25 26.79 4.01 16.54
N VAL A 26 25.61 4.20 17.16
CA VAL A 26 25.32 5.42 17.94
C VAL A 26 26.23 5.52 19.17
N GLU A 27 26.57 4.40 19.81
CA GLU A 27 27.52 4.38 20.93
C GLU A 27 28.96 4.70 20.51
N SER A 28 29.31 4.54 19.24
CA SER A 28 30.62 4.92 18.68
C SER A 28 30.70 6.40 18.27
N LEU A 29 29.57 7.06 18.04
CA LEU A 29 29.53 8.45 17.57
C LEU A 29 30.19 9.43 18.56
N PRO A 30 30.88 10.49 18.09
CA PRO A 30 31.28 11.61 18.92
C PRO A 30 30.10 12.23 19.67
N VAL A 31 30.34 12.79 20.86
CA VAL A 31 29.28 13.40 21.70
C VAL A 31 28.51 14.48 20.95
N GLU A 32 29.19 15.23 20.08
CA GLU A 32 28.60 16.30 19.28
C GLU A 32 27.59 15.81 18.23
N GLN A 33 27.64 14.53 17.85
CA GLN A 33 26.74 13.89 16.89
C GLN A 33 25.60 13.10 17.55
N ARG A 34 25.65 12.94 18.89
CA ARG A 34 24.58 12.30 19.68
C ARG A 34 23.54 13.34 20.07
N THR A 35 22.86 13.87 19.06
CA THR A 35 21.77 14.82 19.24
C THR A 35 20.58 14.16 19.94
N THR A 36 19.61 14.96 20.35
CA THR A 36 18.39 14.51 21.01
C THR A 36 17.62 13.48 20.18
N GLN A 37 17.51 13.68 18.86
CA GLN A 37 16.85 12.72 17.97
C GLN A 37 17.64 11.41 17.86
N VAL A 38 18.96 11.47 17.68
CA VAL A 38 19.83 10.28 17.59
C VAL A 38 19.81 9.47 18.88
N LEU A 39 19.81 10.13 20.05
CA LEU A 39 19.68 9.45 21.33
C LEU A 39 18.28 8.86 21.56
N SER A 40 17.23 9.50 21.03
CA SER A 40 15.87 8.94 21.06
C SER A 40 15.80 7.62 20.28
N GLU A 41 16.47 7.54 19.13
CA GLU A 41 16.58 6.31 18.34
C GLU A 41 17.45 5.24 19.01
N LEU A 42 18.53 5.61 19.71
CA LEU A 42 19.27 4.66 20.56
C LEU A 42 18.38 4.03 21.64
N ALA A 43 17.55 4.85 22.31
CA ALA A 43 16.63 4.36 23.33
C ALA A 43 15.55 3.44 22.73
N ARG A 44 15.06 3.75 21.52
CA ARG A 44 14.16 2.86 20.75
C ARG A 44 14.84 1.54 20.40
N ALA A 45 16.07 1.57 19.88
CA ALA A 45 16.83 0.36 19.58
C ALA A 45 17.02 -0.52 20.81
N TYR A 46 17.25 0.06 21.98
CA TYR A 46 17.26 -0.68 23.24
C TYR A 46 15.92 -1.34 23.59
N ASN A 47 14.79 -0.67 23.33
CA ASN A 47 13.49 -1.33 23.46
C ASN A 47 13.36 -2.50 22.48
N ASN A 48 13.76 -2.33 21.22
CA ASN A 48 13.66 -3.36 20.18
C ASN A 48 14.54 -4.59 20.50
N LEU A 49 15.74 -4.42 21.06
CA LEU A 49 16.60 -5.54 21.49
C LEU A 49 15.92 -6.44 22.54
N TYR A 50 15.07 -5.89 23.40
CA TYR A 50 14.28 -6.72 24.34
C TYR A 50 13.25 -7.59 23.60
N TRP A 51 12.72 -7.15 22.47
CA TRP A 51 11.73 -7.92 21.70
C TRP A 51 12.31 -9.04 20.89
N LEU A 52 13.54 -8.86 20.39
CA LEU A 52 14.27 -9.93 19.72
C LEU A 52 14.45 -11.15 20.64
N ASP A 53 14.62 -10.93 21.95
CA ASP A 53 14.71 -12.01 22.94
C ASP A 53 14.23 -11.57 24.33
N GLN A 54 13.01 -11.97 24.71
CA GLN A 54 12.31 -11.48 25.92
C GLN A 54 12.72 -12.24 27.19
N THR A 55 14.01 -12.20 27.54
CA THR A 55 14.52 -12.81 28.78
C THR A 55 14.57 -11.83 29.94
N GLU A 56 14.64 -12.36 31.17
CA GLU A 56 14.88 -11.54 32.37
C GLU A 56 16.21 -10.77 32.32
N GLU A 57 17.22 -11.31 31.62
CA GLU A 57 18.50 -10.63 31.39
C GLU A 57 18.31 -9.43 30.46
N ASN A 58 17.58 -9.63 29.35
CA ASN A 58 17.36 -8.61 28.33
C ASN A 58 16.43 -7.47 28.78
N LYS A 59 15.70 -7.63 29.90
CA LYS A 59 15.08 -6.48 30.60
C LYS A 59 16.09 -5.38 30.96
N ASN A 60 17.40 -5.67 30.97
CA ASN A 60 18.44 -4.67 31.12
C ASN A 60 18.46 -3.66 29.95
N HIS A 61 18.09 -4.05 28.73
CA HIS A 61 17.95 -3.11 27.61
C HIS A 61 16.84 -2.09 27.86
N LEU A 62 15.67 -2.53 28.38
CA LEU A 62 14.60 -1.60 28.80
C LEU A 62 15.07 -0.61 29.88
N ARG A 63 15.92 -1.04 30.81
CA ARG A 63 16.50 -0.14 31.83
C ARG A 63 17.44 0.89 31.20
N LYS A 64 18.28 0.48 30.25
CA LYS A 64 19.13 1.40 29.48
C LYS A 64 18.29 2.39 28.66
N ALA A 65 17.21 1.93 28.01
CA ALA A 65 16.27 2.79 27.30
C ALA A 65 15.71 3.87 28.22
N ILE A 66 15.26 3.50 29.44
CA ILE A 66 14.77 4.46 30.44
C ILE A 66 15.86 5.45 30.87
N GLU A 67 17.11 5.02 31.04
CA GLU A 67 18.23 5.92 31.37
C GLU A 67 18.43 6.99 30.28
N VAL A 68 18.40 6.58 29.01
CA VAL A 68 18.49 7.50 27.88
C VAL A 68 17.26 8.41 27.81
N PHE A 69 16.04 7.87 27.90
CA PHE A 69 14.82 8.69 27.86
C PHE A 69 14.76 9.71 29.00
N LYS A 70 15.22 9.36 30.21
CA LYS A 70 15.32 10.30 31.33
C LYS A 70 16.34 11.39 31.10
N TYR A 71 17.45 11.09 30.44
CA TYR A 71 18.42 12.10 30.04
C TYR A 71 17.79 13.13 29.07
N LEU A 72 16.86 12.70 28.22
CA LEU A 72 16.14 13.53 27.26
C LEU A 72 14.84 14.17 27.81
N GLU A 73 14.49 13.94 29.09
CA GLU A 73 13.19 14.33 29.66
C GLU A 73 12.94 15.84 29.56
N ASP A 74 13.94 16.68 29.84
CA ASP A 74 13.81 18.14 29.80
C ASP A 74 13.49 18.67 28.38
N GLU A 75 13.85 17.93 27.33
CA GLU A 75 13.65 18.33 25.93
C GLU A 75 12.39 17.71 25.33
N LEU A 76 12.07 16.45 25.66
CA LEU A 76 11.08 15.63 24.95
C LEU A 76 9.82 15.28 25.77
N SER A 77 9.70 15.71 27.03
CA SER A 77 8.55 15.31 27.87
C SER A 77 7.18 15.74 27.35
N GLU A 78 7.14 16.74 26.47
CA GLU A 78 5.92 17.22 25.80
C GLU A 78 5.70 16.61 24.41
N GLU A 79 6.50 15.61 24.02
CA GLU A 79 6.28 14.83 22.80
C GLU A 79 5.52 13.54 23.10
N ALA A 80 4.47 13.26 22.31
CA ALA A 80 3.66 12.07 22.49
C ALA A 80 4.47 10.79 22.26
N ALA A 81 5.29 10.75 21.20
CA ALA A 81 6.12 9.59 20.86
C ALA A 81 7.14 9.23 21.97
N TRP A 82 7.77 10.23 22.59
CA TRP A 82 8.66 10.02 23.73
C TRP A 82 7.92 9.39 24.92
N ASN A 83 6.74 9.93 25.27
CA ASN A 83 5.91 9.40 26.35
C ASN A 83 5.47 7.94 26.08
N TYR A 84 5.14 7.61 24.83
CA TYR A 84 4.85 6.23 24.44
C TYR A 84 6.04 5.30 24.68
N ARG A 85 7.22 5.66 24.13
CA ARG A 85 8.43 4.81 24.17
C ARG A 85 8.94 4.56 25.59
N ILE A 86 8.91 5.58 26.47
CA ILE A 86 9.30 5.40 27.87
C ILE A 86 8.21 4.68 28.68
N GLY A 87 6.93 4.98 28.45
CA GLY A 87 5.79 4.31 29.09
C GLY A 87 5.79 2.80 28.81
N TYR A 88 6.11 2.44 27.57
CA TYR A 88 6.32 1.08 27.13
C TYR A 88 7.41 0.36 27.92
N SER A 89 8.57 1.00 28.09
CA SER A 89 9.68 0.45 28.87
C SER A 89 9.26 0.15 30.32
N TYR A 90 8.51 1.07 30.94
CA TYR A 90 7.95 0.86 32.28
C TYR A 90 6.91 -0.25 32.32
N PHE A 91 6.04 -0.36 31.31
CA PHE A 91 5.02 -1.39 31.22
C PHE A 91 5.65 -2.78 31.25
N PHE A 92 6.65 -3.06 30.43
CA PHE A 92 7.32 -4.38 30.38
C PHE A 92 8.26 -4.64 31.57
N LEU A 93 8.56 -3.62 32.37
CA LEU A 93 9.22 -3.73 33.68
C LEU A 93 8.22 -3.86 34.85
N ASP A 94 6.92 -3.96 34.58
CA ASP A 94 5.81 -4.06 35.55
C ASP A 94 5.65 -2.82 36.46
N ASP A 95 6.22 -1.66 36.07
CA ASP A 95 6.03 -0.38 36.77
C ASP A 95 4.76 0.33 36.29
N LYS A 96 3.63 -0.16 36.79
CA LYS A 96 2.27 0.29 36.40
C LYS A 96 2.07 1.80 36.58
N ALA A 97 2.63 2.38 37.64
CA ALA A 97 2.41 3.80 37.97
C ALA A 97 3.10 4.72 36.96
N ASN A 98 4.37 4.44 36.62
CA ASN A 98 5.07 5.22 35.62
C ASN A 98 4.57 4.93 34.20
N ALA A 99 4.25 3.67 33.87
CA ALA A 99 3.64 3.33 32.59
C ALA A 99 2.34 4.14 32.36
N ARG A 100 1.42 4.12 33.33
CA ARG A 100 0.17 4.88 33.29
C ARG A 100 0.42 6.39 33.12
N LYS A 101 1.29 6.98 33.94
CA LYS A 101 1.64 8.41 33.87
C LYS A 101 2.00 8.82 32.43
N HIS A 102 2.84 8.02 31.78
CA HIS A 102 3.34 8.35 30.45
C HIS A 102 2.33 8.05 29.34
N PHE A 103 1.59 6.94 29.41
CA PHE A 103 0.54 6.67 28.42
C PHE A 103 -0.63 7.67 28.51
N GLU A 104 -1.04 8.10 29.72
CA GLU A 104 -2.04 9.16 29.87
C GLU A 104 -1.55 10.49 29.29
N LYS A 105 -0.26 10.82 29.47
CA LYS A 105 0.34 12.01 28.87
C LYS A 105 0.43 11.90 27.33
N HIS A 106 0.68 10.71 26.78
CA HIS A 106 0.63 10.46 25.33
C HIS A 106 -0.75 10.77 24.75
N GLU A 107 -1.82 10.27 25.39
CA GLU A 107 -3.21 10.53 24.98
C GLU A 107 -3.57 12.02 25.11
N GLU A 108 -3.15 12.69 26.20
CA GLU A 108 -3.36 14.14 26.38
C GLU A 108 -2.74 14.97 25.24
N LEU A 109 -1.59 14.52 24.72
CA LEU A 109 -0.87 15.18 23.63
C LEU A 109 -1.41 14.80 22.24
N GLY A 110 -2.44 13.95 22.14
CA GLY A 110 -3.03 13.52 20.87
C GLY A 110 -2.12 12.59 20.06
N GLY A 111 -1.37 11.72 20.74
CA GLY A 111 -0.53 10.72 20.08
C GLY A 111 -1.33 9.73 19.23
N THR A 112 -0.70 9.20 18.19
CA THR A 112 -1.33 8.30 17.19
C THR A 112 -1.00 6.83 17.43
N ASN A 113 -0.20 6.50 18.44
CA ASN A 113 0.10 5.11 18.80
C ASN A 113 -1.01 4.55 19.70
N ASN A 114 -1.11 3.22 19.79
CA ASN A 114 -2.15 2.55 20.57
C ASN A 114 -1.90 2.58 22.09
N ALA A 115 -1.55 3.73 22.68
CA ALA A 115 -1.33 3.85 24.12
C ALA A 115 -2.60 3.53 24.93
N TYR A 116 -3.77 3.80 24.37
CA TYR A 116 -5.06 3.42 24.95
C TYR A 116 -5.19 1.90 25.22
N GLU A 117 -4.62 1.03 24.39
CA GLU A 117 -4.61 -0.42 24.61
C GLU A 117 -3.81 -0.76 25.88
N PHE A 118 -2.63 -0.16 26.02
CA PHE A 118 -1.81 -0.31 27.22
C PHE A 118 -2.52 0.22 28.47
N LEU A 119 -3.26 1.32 28.36
CA LEU A 119 -4.09 1.83 29.48
C LEU A 119 -5.20 0.86 29.86
N ASN A 120 -5.85 0.23 28.87
CA ASN A 120 -6.85 -0.82 29.11
C ASN A 120 -6.22 -2.04 29.80
N TRP A 121 -5.06 -2.51 29.32
CA TRP A 121 -4.33 -3.60 29.97
C TRP A 121 -3.87 -3.22 31.39
N LEU A 122 -3.43 -1.98 31.63
CA LEU A 122 -3.10 -1.49 32.97
C LEU A 122 -4.31 -1.52 33.90
N ASN A 123 -5.49 -1.10 33.41
CA ASN A 123 -6.74 -1.16 34.17
C ASN A 123 -7.08 -2.62 34.56
N ILE A 124 -6.94 -3.56 33.63
CA ILE A 124 -7.17 -4.99 33.88
C ILE A 124 -6.13 -5.52 34.88
N ALA A 125 -4.84 -5.21 34.69
CA ALA A 125 -3.75 -5.64 35.56
C ALA A 125 -3.96 -5.17 37.00
N GLU A 126 -4.37 -3.92 37.19
CA GLU A 126 -4.67 -3.35 38.52
C GLU A 126 -5.93 -3.97 39.13
N LYS A 127 -7.02 -4.09 38.34
CA LYS A 127 -8.29 -4.67 38.79
C LYS A 127 -8.15 -6.14 39.21
N LYS A 128 -7.35 -6.91 38.48
CA LYS A 128 -7.14 -8.35 38.71
C LYS A 128 -5.90 -8.66 39.56
N GLY A 129 -5.03 -7.69 39.80
CA GLY A 129 -3.78 -7.87 40.56
C GLY A 129 -2.74 -8.73 39.82
N LEU A 130 -2.66 -8.58 38.49
CA LEU A 130 -1.77 -9.33 37.60
C LEU A 130 -0.54 -8.51 37.20
N ALA A 131 0.50 -9.19 36.71
CA ALA A 131 1.61 -8.50 36.05
C ALA A 131 1.14 -7.96 34.69
N THR A 132 1.72 -6.84 34.26
CA THR A 132 1.42 -6.21 32.96
C THR A 132 1.66 -7.16 31.79
N TYR A 133 2.75 -7.93 31.83
CA TYR A 133 3.08 -8.93 30.82
C TYR A 133 2.01 -10.04 30.72
N ASP A 134 1.48 -10.52 31.85
CA ASP A 134 0.44 -11.54 31.85
C ASP A 134 -0.84 -11.05 31.17
N VAL A 135 -1.20 -9.77 31.37
CA VAL A 135 -2.35 -9.15 30.69
C VAL A 135 -2.09 -8.94 29.20
N TYR A 136 -0.88 -8.49 28.85
CA TYR A 136 -0.47 -8.33 27.45
C TYR A 136 -0.59 -9.62 26.64
N THR A 137 -0.38 -10.79 27.25
CA THR A 137 -0.55 -12.09 26.56
C THR A 137 -2.02 -12.49 26.29
N GLY A 138 -3.00 -11.69 26.69
CA GLY A 138 -4.42 -11.86 26.32
C GLY A 138 -5.20 -12.84 27.21
N GLY A 139 -4.58 -13.43 28.24
CA GLY A 139 -5.28 -14.32 29.19
C GLY A 139 -5.67 -15.66 28.57
N LYS A 140 -6.82 -16.23 28.97
CA LYS A 140 -7.24 -17.54 28.48
C LYS A 140 -7.51 -17.51 26.97
N GLY A 141 -6.89 -18.44 26.24
CA GLY A 141 -6.97 -18.49 24.78
C GLY A 141 -6.37 -17.28 24.08
N GLU A 142 -5.49 -16.53 24.76
CA GLU A 142 -4.84 -15.31 24.26
C GLU A 142 -5.83 -14.22 23.82
N VAL A 143 -7.08 -14.24 24.31
CA VAL A 143 -8.14 -13.29 23.86
C VAL A 143 -9.15 -12.89 24.95
N GLU A 144 -9.06 -13.49 26.14
CA GLU A 144 -9.95 -13.20 27.28
C GLU A 144 -10.04 -11.71 27.59
N TYR A 145 -8.89 -11.04 27.67
CA TYR A 145 -8.84 -9.64 28.07
C TYR A 145 -9.29 -8.69 26.95
N ASP A 146 -9.02 -9.03 25.69
CA ASP A 146 -9.47 -8.24 24.54
C ASP A 146 -10.99 -8.33 24.36
N LEU A 147 -11.59 -9.49 24.69
CA LEU A 147 -13.05 -9.64 24.76
C LEU A 147 -13.67 -8.88 25.94
N GLU A 148 -12.99 -8.79 27.09
CA GLU A 148 -13.45 -7.93 28.19
C GLU A 148 -13.50 -6.45 27.75
N ILE A 149 -12.49 -6.00 26.99
CA ILE A 149 -12.44 -4.65 26.40
C ILE A 149 -13.60 -4.45 25.41
N PHE A 150 -13.85 -5.41 24.51
CA PHE A 150 -14.96 -5.36 23.56
C PHE A 150 -16.31 -5.13 24.25
N ILE A 151 -16.57 -5.89 25.30
CA ILE A 151 -17.81 -5.78 26.08
C ILE A 151 -17.92 -4.42 26.77
N ASP A 152 -16.83 -3.91 27.34
CA ASP A 152 -16.86 -2.63 28.04
C ASP A 152 -17.00 -1.45 27.06
N LEU A 153 -16.39 -1.51 25.87
CA LEU A 153 -16.59 -0.54 24.78
C LEU A 153 -18.03 -0.53 24.27
N LEU A 154 -18.64 -1.71 24.07
CA LEU A 154 -20.05 -1.78 23.69
C LEU A 154 -20.96 -1.18 24.77
N LYS A 155 -20.71 -1.43 26.06
CA LYS A 155 -21.51 -0.81 27.13
C LYS A 155 -21.39 0.70 27.15
N GLU A 156 -20.21 1.22 26.82
CA GLU A 156 -19.95 2.66 26.80
C GLU A 156 -20.59 3.34 25.58
N LYS A 157 -20.34 2.80 24.38
CA LYS A 157 -20.66 3.47 23.11
C LYS A 157 -21.95 2.97 22.45
N ALA A 158 -22.36 1.73 22.72
CA ALA A 158 -23.50 1.07 22.08
C ALA A 158 -24.28 0.21 23.08
N PRO A 159 -24.80 0.77 24.20
CA PRO A 159 -25.32 -0.02 25.32
C PRO A 159 -26.46 -0.97 24.93
N LYS A 160 -27.31 -0.57 23.97
CA LYS A 160 -28.35 -1.45 23.42
C LYS A 160 -27.77 -2.68 22.70
N MET A 161 -26.66 -2.52 21.99
CA MET A 161 -25.97 -3.64 21.33
C MET A 161 -25.32 -4.57 22.35
N ALA A 162 -24.73 -4.03 23.42
CA ALA A 162 -24.25 -4.85 24.55
C ALA A 162 -25.38 -5.70 25.18
N GLU A 163 -26.59 -5.15 25.28
CA GLU A 163 -27.76 -5.88 25.80
C GLU A 163 -28.23 -7.00 24.87
N LYS A 164 -27.96 -6.94 23.56
CA LYS A 164 -28.31 -7.99 22.58
C LYS A 164 -27.44 -9.23 22.69
N LEU A 165 -26.23 -9.14 23.25
CA LEU A 165 -25.33 -10.28 23.40
C LEU A 165 -25.93 -11.38 24.28
N GLY A 166 -25.72 -12.63 23.86
CA GLY A 166 -26.20 -13.83 24.54
C GLY A 166 -25.49 -14.09 25.87
N ASN A 167 -26.06 -14.98 26.68
CA ASN A 167 -25.43 -15.37 27.94
C ASN A 167 -24.13 -16.16 27.68
N PRO A 168 -23.13 -16.09 28.57
CA PRO A 168 -21.96 -16.98 28.55
C PRO A 168 -22.33 -18.46 28.44
N ALA A 169 -21.62 -19.19 27.59
CA ALA A 169 -21.70 -20.64 27.50
C ALA A 169 -21.03 -21.29 28.72
N THR A 170 -21.62 -22.39 29.17
CA THR A 170 -21.02 -23.26 30.20
C THR A 170 -20.02 -24.22 29.58
N GLU A 171 -19.04 -24.69 30.36
CA GLU A 171 -18.08 -25.73 29.90
C GLU A 171 -18.81 -27.01 29.44
N ALA A 172 -19.99 -27.31 30.00
CA ALA A 172 -20.81 -28.45 29.60
C ALA A 172 -21.39 -28.28 28.20
N GLU A 173 -21.81 -27.07 27.82
CA GLU A 173 -22.32 -26.76 26.46
C GLU A 173 -21.20 -26.85 25.44
N ILE A 174 -20.02 -26.28 25.75
CA ILE A 174 -18.83 -26.34 24.91
C ILE A 174 -18.40 -27.80 24.71
N SER A 175 -18.24 -28.56 25.79
CA SER A 175 -17.85 -29.98 25.73
C SER A 175 -18.88 -30.82 24.95
N ALA A 176 -20.16 -30.49 25.08
CA ALA A 176 -21.22 -31.18 24.35
C ALA A 176 -21.15 -30.90 22.85
N LEU A 177 -20.79 -29.68 22.42
CA LEU A 177 -20.55 -29.36 21.02
C LEU A 177 -19.32 -30.09 20.49
N GLU A 178 -18.18 -30.03 21.19
CA GLU A 178 -16.95 -30.75 20.82
C GLU A 178 -17.20 -32.26 20.65
N GLN A 179 -18.00 -32.86 21.56
CA GLN A 179 -18.39 -34.26 21.45
C GLN A 179 -19.20 -34.57 20.18
N ARG A 180 -20.07 -33.65 19.74
CA ARG A 180 -20.87 -33.83 18.53
C ARG A 180 -20.08 -33.55 17.25
N LEU A 181 -19.18 -32.57 17.27
CA LEU A 181 -18.26 -32.25 16.17
C LEU A 181 -17.17 -33.31 16.01
N GLY A 182 -16.77 -33.99 17.08
CA GLY A 182 -15.77 -35.04 17.07
C GLY A 182 -14.32 -34.54 17.11
N PHE A 183 -14.10 -33.27 17.45
CA PHE A 183 -12.79 -32.65 17.66
C PHE A 183 -12.87 -31.55 18.72
N GLU A 184 -11.71 -31.19 19.28
CA GLU A 184 -11.59 -30.10 20.24
C GLU A 184 -11.58 -28.74 19.52
N LEU A 185 -12.29 -27.77 20.07
CA LEU A 185 -12.32 -26.40 19.58
C LEU A 185 -11.12 -25.62 20.14
N PRO A 186 -10.54 -24.68 19.37
CA PRO A 186 -9.48 -23.81 19.87
C PRO A 186 -9.88 -23.04 21.13
N GLU A 187 -8.91 -22.78 22.00
CA GLU A 187 -9.18 -22.13 23.28
C GLU A 187 -9.73 -20.71 23.12
N SER A 188 -9.31 -19.98 22.08
CA SER A 188 -9.81 -18.66 21.72
C SER A 188 -11.31 -18.69 21.40
N PHE A 189 -11.77 -19.63 20.56
CA PHE A 189 -13.19 -19.82 20.23
C PHE A 189 -14.02 -20.15 21.47
N LYS A 190 -13.52 -21.06 22.31
CA LYS A 190 -14.18 -21.39 23.59
C LYS A 190 -14.24 -20.17 24.49
N GLN A 191 -13.21 -19.34 24.52
CA GLN A 191 -13.17 -18.13 25.33
C GLN A 191 -14.15 -17.05 24.84
N LEU A 192 -14.34 -16.88 23.54
CA LEU A 192 -15.41 -16.06 22.98
C LEU A 192 -16.76 -16.46 23.59
N HIS A 193 -17.11 -17.74 23.48
CA HIS A 193 -18.38 -18.26 24.01
C HIS A 193 -18.49 -18.20 25.55
N ARG A 194 -17.39 -18.31 26.29
CA ARG A 194 -17.37 -18.06 27.74
C ARG A 194 -17.58 -16.60 28.11
N THR A 195 -17.30 -15.67 27.20
CA THR A 195 -17.54 -14.25 27.42
C THR A 195 -18.98 -13.88 27.07
N PHE A 196 -19.45 -14.31 25.91
CA PHE A 196 -20.85 -14.27 25.49
C PHE A 196 -21.07 -15.30 24.39
N SER A 197 -22.25 -15.91 24.32
CA SER A 197 -22.55 -16.91 23.29
C SER A 197 -23.75 -16.49 22.46
N GLY A 198 -23.49 -16.07 21.22
CA GLY A 198 -24.51 -15.66 20.27
C GLY A 198 -25.26 -14.40 20.71
N GLN A 199 -26.54 -14.32 20.37
CA GLN A 199 -27.41 -13.19 20.68
C GLN A 199 -28.67 -13.65 21.39
N LYS A 200 -29.34 -12.73 22.10
CA LYS A 200 -30.65 -12.98 22.70
C LYS A 200 -31.78 -12.96 21.68
N GLU A 201 -31.57 -12.23 20.59
CA GLU A 201 -32.56 -11.99 19.52
C GLU A 201 -31.90 -12.23 18.17
N ASP A 202 -32.69 -12.74 17.22
CA ASP A 202 -32.26 -13.03 15.85
C ASP A 202 -32.43 -11.79 14.97
N VAL A 203 -31.61 -10.78 15.25
CA VAL A 203 -31.55 -9.50 14.52
C VAL A 203 -30.10 -9.20 14.12
N PRO A 204 -29.87 -8.45 13.03
CA PRO A 204 -28.51 -8.04 12.67
C PRO A 204 -27.82 -7.26 13.80
N PHE A 205 -26.54 -7.58 14.00
CA PHE A 205 -25.60 -6.85 14.84
C PHE A 205 -24.77 -5.88 14.02
N PHE A 206 -24.33 -6.29 12.83
CA PHE A 206 -23.53 -5.50 11.91
C PHE A 206 -24.27 -5.25 10.59
N ALA A 207 -24.18 -4.02 10.09
CA ALA A 207 -24.75 -3.55 8.82
C ALA A 207 -23.85 -3.92 7.62
N VAL A 208 -23.55 -5.21 7.46
CA VAL A 208 -22.73 -5.75 6.35
C VAL A 208 -23.64 -6.60 5.45
N GLY A 209 -23.69 -6.27 4.16
CA GLY A 209 -24.60 -6.90 3.20
C GLY A 209 -26.07 -6.76 3.64
N ASP A 210 -26.77 -7.89 3.74
CA ASP A 210 -28.15 -7.97 4.26
C ASP A 210 -28.23 -8.04 5.80
N GLY A 211 -27.09 -7.92 6.49
CA GLY A 211 -26.94 -7.96 7.94
C GLY A 211 -26.27 -9.23 8.46
N GLN A 212 -25.43 -9.08 9.48
CA GLN A 212 -24.74 -10.19 10.16
C GLN A 212 -25.03 -10.23 11.65
N GLY A 213 -25.09 -11.42 12.26
CA GLY A 213 -25.29 -11.60 13.71
C GLY A 213 -24.41 -12.71 14.30
N PHE A 214 -24.13 -12.64 15.60
CA PHE A 214 -23.32 -13.63 16.30
C PHE A 214 -24.01 -14.98 16.42
N VAL A 215 -23.26 -16.05 16.13
CA VAL A 215 -23.71 -17.44 16.28
C VAL A 215 -23.43 -17.92 17.69
N GLY A 216 -24.44 -18.49 18.37
CA GLY A 216 -24.30 -19.11 19.67
C GLY A 216 -23.71 -20.52 19.60
N ILE A 217 -23.11 -20.99 20.70
CA ILE A 217 -22.51 -22.33 20.80
C ILE A 217 -23.50 -23.45 20.47
N ASN A 218 -24.79 -23.23 20.79
CA ASN A 218 -25.87 -24.18 20.54
C ASN A 218 -26.49 -24.02 19.13
N GLU A 219 -26.09 -23.01 18.38
CA GLU A 219 -26.57 -22.69 17.02
C GLU A 219 -25.57 -23.11 15.94
N VAL A 220 -24.30 -23.39 16.31
CA VAL A 220 -23.23 -23.76 15.38
C VAL A 220 -23.68 -24.82 14.37
N GLU A 221 -24.13 -25.99 14.85
CA GLU A 221 -24.54 -27.08 13.96
C GLU A 221 -25.74 -26.71 13.09
N GLN A 222 -26.67 -25.88 13.61
CA GLN A 222 -27.81 -25.41 12.82
C GLN A 222 -27.35 -24.55 11.64
N VAL A 223 -26.47 -23.58 11.88
CA VAL A 223 -25.90 -22.72 10.83
C VAL A 223 -25.12 -23.56 9.81
N GLN A 224 -24.38 -24.58 10.26
CA GLN A 224 -23.71 -25.51 9.35
C GLN A 224 -24.70 -26.26 8.44
N GLU A 225 -25.82 -26.74 8.98
CA GLU A 225 -26.85 -27.39 8.16
C GLU A 225 -27.52 -26.42 7.18
N GLU A 226 -27.73 -25.16 7.58
CA GLU A 226 -28.30 -24.12 6.72
C GLU A 226 -27.40 -23.84 5.51
N VAL A 227 -26.09 -23.66 5.73
CA VAL A 227 -25.10 -23.50 4.66
C VAL A 227 -25.05 -24.74 3.76
N ILE A 228 -24.98 -25.94 4.34
CA ILE A 228 -24.95 -27.18 3.55
C ILE A 228 -26.24 -27.35 2.74
N SER A 229 -27.40 -26.97 3.29
CA SER A 229 -28.68 -27.03 2.59
C SER A 229 -28.71 -26.05 1.42
N TYR A 230 -28.22 -24.82 1.63
CA TYR A 230 -28.05 -23.82 0.58
C TYR A 230 -27.16 -24.36 -0.56
N LEU A 231 -25.98 -24.90 -0.23
CA LEU A 231 -25.06 -25.43 -1.23
C LEU A 231 -25.67 -26.60 -2.02
N LYS A 232 -26.44 -27.47 -1.36
CA LYS A 232 -27.17 -28.55 -2.04
C LYS A 232 -28.27 -28.05 -2.97
N GLU A 233 -28.97 -27.00 -2.57
CA GLU A 233 -30.04 -26.39 -3.36
C GLU A 233 -29.50 -25.76 -4.64
N HIS A 234 -28.40 -25.01 -4.55
CA HIS A 234 -27.86 -24.24 -5.68
C HIS A 234 -26.81 -25.01 -6.51
N TYR A 235 -26.01 -25.89 -5.89
CA TYR A 235 -24.90 -26.59 -6.55
C TYR A 235 -25.05 -28.12 -6.61
N GLY A 236 -26.13 -28.67 -6.01
CA GLY A 236 -26.43 -30.11 -6.00
C GLY A 236 -25.64 -30.91 -4.97
N GLU A 237 -25.92 -32.22 -4.87
CA GLU A 237 -25.34 -33.09 -3.82
C GLU A 237 -23.81 -33.26 -3.88
N ASN A 238 -23.19 -32.93 -5.01
CA ASN A 238 -21.74 -33.01 -5.21
C ASN A 238 -21.02 -31.67 -4.99
N TRP A 239 -21.66 -30.69 -4.33
CA TRP A 239 -21.08 -29.36 -4.08
C TRP A 239 -19.70 -29.42 -3.42
N ALA A 240 -19.43 -30.44 -2.60
CA ALA A 240 -18.17 -30.60 -1.88
C ALA A 240 -16.97 -30.91 -2.80
N ASP A 241 -17.23 -31.39 -4.01
CA ASP A 241 -16.20 -31.63 -5.03
C ASP A 241 -15.93 -30.39 -5.90
N LEU A 242 -16.76 -29.34 -5.78
CA LEU A 242 -16.61 -28.11 -6.55
C LEU A 242 -15.46 -27.26 -6.00
N LYS A 243 -14.90 -26.47 -6.92
CA LYS A 243 -13.81 -25.53 -6.67
C LYS A 243 -14.21 -24.18 -7.24
N LEU A 244 -13.79 -23.13 -6.56
CA LEU A 244 -13.84 -21.77 -7.10
C LEU A 244 -12.86 -21.67 -8.28
N PRO A 245 -13.19 -20.91 -9.34
CA PRO A 245 -12.27 -20.65 -10.44
C PRO A 245 -10.95 -20.06 -9.93
N GLU A 246 -9.81 -20.56 -10.42
CA GLU A 246 -8.47 -20.11 -9.98
C GLU A 246 -8.27 -18.60 -10.23
N GLU A 247 -8.91 -18.04 -11.26
CA GLU A 247 -8.87 -16.59 -11.56
C GLU A 247 -9.64 -15.71 -10.56
N HIS A 248 -10.39 -16.31 -9.64
CA HIS A 248 -11.21 -15.61 -8.64
C HIS A 248 -10.92 -16.04 -7.20
N PHE A 249 -9.83 -16.80 -6.97
CA PHE A 249 -9.47 -17.30 -5.65
C PHE A 249 -8.04 -16.88 -5.29
N GLU A 250 -7.93 -15.74 -4.61
CA GLU A 250 -6.65 -15.05 -4.35
C GLU A 250 -5.86 -15.60 -3.14
N ASP A 251 -6.54 -16.24 -2.17
CA ASP A 251 -5.95 -16.71 -0.91
C ASP A 251 -5.61 -18.21 -0.91
N ASP A 252 -5.21 -18.76 -2.05
CA ASP A 252 -5.05 -20.20 -2.26
C ASP A 252 -3.90 -20.86 -1.48
N TYR A 253 -3.01 -20.05 -0.94
CA TYR A 253 -1.92 -20.43 -0.04
C TYR A 253 -2.36 -20.48 1.44
N LEU A 254 -3.43 -19.79 1.84
CA LEU A 254 -3.92 -19.75 3.23
C LEU A 254 -5.17 -20.60 3.44
N VAL A 255 -6.12 -20.56 2.50
CA VAL A 255 -7.45 -21.16 2.64
C VAL A 255 -7.61 -22.26 1.60
N LYS A 256 -8.22 -23.39 1.98
CA LYS A 256 -8.48 -24.46 1.00
C LYS A 256 -9.55 -24.00 0.02
N ASN A 257 -9.27 -24.15 -1.28
CA ASN A 257 -10.28 -23.96 -2.33
C ASN A 257 -11.38 -25.03 -2.16
N THR A 258 -12.45 -24.69 -1.45
CA THR A 258 -13.67 -25.47 -1.25
C THR A 258 -14.79 -24.49 -0.89
N LEU A 259 -16.03 -24.81 -1.21
CA LEU A 259 -17.15 -23.91 -0.92
C LEU A 259 -17.46 -23.88 0.58
N TYR A 260 -17.37 -25.03 1.26
CA TYR A 260 -17.55 -25.12 2.72
C TYR A 260 -16.95 -26.41 3.31
N THR A 261 -16.65 -26.40 4.60
CA THR A 261 -16.38 -27.61 5.39
C THR A 261 -16.88 -27.43 6.82
N ARG A 262 -17.27 -28.51 7.51
CA ARG A 262 -17.70 -28.44 8.92
C ARG A 262 -16.61 -28.04 9.90
N LYS A 263 -15.36 -27.98 9.44
CA LYS A 263 -14.24 -27.43 10.20
C LYS A 263 -14.13 -25.91 10.09
N TRP A 264 -14.95 -25.26 9.27
CA TRP A 264 -15.11 -23.80 9.24
C TRP A 264 -16.25 -23.42 10.19
N ILE A 265 -15.89 -23.18 11.44
CA ILE A 265 -16.85 -23.01 12.54
C ILE A 265 -17.41 -21.58 12.52
N PRO A 266 -18.72 -21.39 12.30
CA PRO A 266 -19.29 -20.05 12.17
C PRO A 266 -19.21 -19.25 13.49
N ILE A 267 -18.77 -18.00 13.38
CA ILE A 267 -18.74 -16.97 14.42
C ILE A 267 -19.86 -15.96 14.16
N LEU A 268 -19.98 -15.49 12.91
CA LEU A 268 -21.08 -14.65 12.44
C LEU A 268 -21.86 -15.37 11.33
N LYS A 269 -23.18 -15.18 11.32
CA LYS A 269 -24.10 -15.62 10.27
C LYS A 269 -24.72 -14.43 9.55
N GLY A 270 -25.02 -14.61 8.27
CA GLY A 270 -25.59 -13.63 7.34
C GLY A 270 -25.47 -14.16 5.91
N LYS A 271 -25.67 -13.31 4.91
CA LYS A 271 -25.27 -13.64 3.52
C LYS A 271 -23.75 -13.88 3.44
N ASP A 272 -23.01 -13.03 4.17
CA ASP A 272 -21.60 -13.20 4.45
C ASP A 272 -21.45 -13.89 5.80
N LEU A 273 -20.80 -15.05 5.83
CA LEU A 273 -20.42 -15.75 7.05
C LEU A 273 -19.00 -15.37 7.44
N ILE A 274 -18.77 -15.24 8.75
CA ILE A 274 -17.42 -15.23 9.31
C ILE A 274 -17.22 -16.52 10.07
N CYS A 275 -16.18 -17.27 9.69
CA CYS A 275 -15.87 -18.58 10.25
C CYS A 275 -14.46 -18.61 10.85
N MET A 276 -14.27 -19.42 11.89
CA MET A 276 -12.96 -19.90 12.30
C MET A 276 -12.58 -21.12 11.46
N ASP A 277 -11.46 -21.04 10.77
CA ASP A 277 -10.94 -22.10 9.92
C ASP A 277 -10.06 -23.07 10.70
N LEU A 278 -10.52 -24.32 10.86
CA LEU A 278 -9.78 -25.43 11.47
C LEU A 278 -9.26 -26.44 10.43
N ASP A 279 -9.34 -26.09 9.14
CA ASP A 279 -8.85 -26.90 8.03
C ASP A 279 -8.13 -26.05 6.96
N PRO A 280 -7.15 -25.23 7.34
CA PRO A 280 -6.43 -24.38 6.40
C PRO A 280 -5.50 -25.20 5.49
N VAL A 281 -4.87 -24.55 4.51
CA VAL A 281 -3.78 -25.15 3.74
C VAL A 281 -2.62 -25.49 4.69
N GLU A 282 -2.01 -26.68 4.52
CA GLU A 282 -1.04 -27.21 5.49
C GLU A 282 0.30 -26.46 5.51
N GLU A 283 0.67 -25.77 4.43
CA GLU A 283 1.97 -25.12 4.26
C GLU A 283 2.01 -23.77 4.97
N ASP A 284 1.12 -22.84 4.59
CA ASP A 284 1.15 -21.45 5.08
C ASP A 284 -0.06 -21.05 5.94
N GLY A 285 -1.12 -21.86 5.95
CA GLY A 285 -2.35 -21.54 6.66
C GLY A 285 -2.34 -21.89 8.15
N LEU A 286 -2.98 -21.06 8.99
CA LEU A 286 -2.99 -21.23 10.44
C LEU A 286 -4.32 -21.77 10.95
N ALA A 287 -4.30 -22.92 11.64
CA ALA A 287 -5.51 -23.46 12.26
C ALA A 287 -6.02 -22.50 13.36
N GLY A 288 -7.24 -22.00 13.20
CA GLY A 288 -7.82 -20.96 14.05
C GLY A 288 -7.80 -19.56 13.43
N GLN A 289 -7.35 -19.41 12.17
CA GLN A 289 -7.53 -18.19 11.38
C GLN A 289 -9.01 -17.91 11.13
N ILE A 290 -9.32 -16.67 10.82
CA ILE A 290 -10.68 -16.16 10.57
C ILE A 290 -10.83 -15.94 9.07
N ILE A 291 -11.89 -16.49 8.50
CA ILE A 291 -12.21 -16.41 7.06
C ILE A 291 -13.60 -15.84 6.86
N ILE A 292 -13.84 -15.31 5.66
CA ILE A 292 -15.16 -14.89 5.18
C ILE A 292 -15.65 -15.83 4.09
N ILE A 293 -16.96 -16.06 4.06
CA ILE A 293 -17.64 -16.82 3.02
C ILE A 293 -18.84 -16.01 2.57
N SER A 294 -18.85 -15.52 1.33
CA SER A 294 -19.99 -14.83 0.73
C SER A 294 -20.77 -15.80 -0.13
N LEU A 295 -21.99 -16.14 0.34
CA LEU A 295 -22.86 -17.05 -0.38
C LEU A 295 -23.45 -16.39 -1.63
N ALA A 296 -23.42 -17.11 -2.74
CA ALA A 296 -24.02 -16.70 -4.01
C ALA A 296 -24.71 -17.88 -4.71
N GLU A 297 -25.63 -17.60 -5.63
CA GLU A 297 -26.31 -18.64 -6.41
C GLU A 297 -25.44 -19.15 -7.57
N ASN A 298 -24.68 -18.25 -8.19
CA ASN A 298 -23.67 -18.59 -9.21
C ASN A 298 -22.34 -18.86 -8.53
N ILE A 299 -21.53 -19.77 -9.09
CA ILE A 299 -20.23 -20.12 -8.49
C ILE A 299 -19.20 -19.04 -8.74
N GLU A 300 -19.36 -18.28 -9.83
CA GLU A 300 -18.51 -17.16 -10.24
C GLU A 300 -18.63 -15.96 -9.28
N ASP A 301 -19.77 -15.83 -8.59
CA ASP A 301 -20.04 -14.78 -7.60
C ASP A 301 -19.78 -15.26 -6.16
N TYR A 302 -19.43 -16.54 -5.98
CA TYR A 302 -19.17 -17.14 -4.66
C TYR A 302 -17.76 -16.82 -4.20
N TYR A 303 -17.61 -16.31 -2.97
CA TYR A 303 -16.32 -15.88 -2.47
C TYR A 303 -15.95 -16.56 -1.16
N VAL A 304 -14.69 -16.97 -1.06
CA VAL A 304 -14.04 -17.44 0.17
C VAL A 304 -12.71 -16.74 0.27
N GLY A 305 -12.44 -16.08 1.39
CA GLY A 305 -11.22 -15.33 1.61
C GLY A 305 -10.76 -15.34 3.06
N HIS A 306 -9.48 -15.06 3.26
CA HIS A 306 -8.88 -14.88 4.57
C HIS A 306 -9.19 -13.48 5.12
N LEU A 307 -9.56 -13.39 6.41
CA LEU A 307 -9.76 -12.10 7.10
C LEU A 307 -8.63 -11.78 8.07
N GLN A 308 -8.32 -12.70 8.99
CA GLN A 308 -7.36 -12.47 10.07
C GLN A 308 -6.69 -13.76 10.53
N PHE A 309 -5.39 -13.70 10.84
CA PHE A 309 -4.61 -14.91 11.17
C PHE A 309 -5.02 -15.58 12.49
N ARG A 310 -5.66 -14.85 13.41
CA ARG A 310 -6.12 -15.35 14.71
C ARG A 310 -7.33 -14.56 15.21
N MET A 311 -8.11 -15.18 16.11
CA MET A 311 -9.26 -14.54 16.76
C MET A 311 -8.89 -13.27 17.53
N ARG A 312 -7.71 -13.21 18.16
CA ARG A 312 -7.27 -12.02 18.89
C ARG A 312 -7.19 -10.80 17.95
N ALA A 313 -6.51 -10.93 16.82
CA ALA A 313 -6.40 -9.86 15.82
C ALA A 313 -7.77 -9.40 15.30
N TRP A 314 -8.70 -10.33 15.12
CA TRP A 314 -10.08 -9.99 14.73
C TRP A 314 -10.82 -9.20 15.82
N VAL A 315 -10.71 -9.59 17.10
CA VAL A 315 -11.31 -8.85 18.22
C VAL A 315 -10.66 -7.48 18.39
N ASP A 316 -9.34 -7.39 18.25
CA ASP A 316 -8.58 -6.14 18.34
C ASP A 316 -9.02 -5.15 17.24
N TYR A 317 -9.18 -5.62 16.01
CA TYR A 317 -9.73 -4.81 14.90
C TYR A 317 -11.12 -4.24 15.22
N MET A 318 -11.98 -5.04 15.85
CA MET A 318 -13.31 -4.60 16.27
C MET A 318 -13.24 -3.58 17.41
N ASN A 319 -12.36 -3.80 18.39
CA ASN A 319 -12.12 -2.87 19.50
C ASN A 319 -11.61 -1.52 19.00
N ASP A 320 -10.63 -1.52 18.10
CA ASP A 320 -10.10 -0.32 17.44
C ASP A 320 -11.19 0.39 16.65
N SER A 321 -11.99 -0.35 15.87
CA SER A 321 -13.04 0.24 15.04
C SER A 321 -14.13 0.91 15.87
N ILE A 322 -14.53 0.32 17.01
CA ILE A 322 -15.47 0.96 17.96
C ILE A 322 -14.81 2.17 18.65
N SER A 323 -13.55 2.05 19.02
CA SER A 323 -12.81 3.10 19.73
C SER A 323 -12.58 4.33 18.87
N SER A 324 -12.17 4.14 17.61
CA SER A 324 -11.94 5.18 16.61
C SER A 324 -13.21 5.76 15.98
N GLY A 325 -14.34 5.05 16.08
CA GLY A 325 -15.60 5.43 15.45
C GLY A 325 -15.76 4.96 14.01
N ARG A 326 -14.81 4.18 13.48
CA ARG A 326 -14.93 3.47 12.18
C ARG A 326 -16.12 2.51 12.18
N LEU A 327 -16.41 1.90 13.34
CA LEU A 327 -17.59 1.11 13.60
C LEU A 327 -18.47 1.85 14.61
N SER A 328 -19.52 2.49 14.10
CA SER A 328 -20.41 3.36 14.88
C SER A 328 -21.75 2.66 15.15
N TYR A 329 -22.44 3.10 16.21
CA TYR A 329 -23.79 2.62 16.52
C TYR A 329 -24.83 3.54 15.86
N ASP A 330 -25.67 2.95 15.02
CA ASP A 330 -26.80 3.60 14.38
C ASP A 330 -28.04 3.46 15.28
N GLU A 331 -28.45 4.59 15.89
CA GLU A 331 -29.57 4.62 16.84
C GLU A 331 -30.94 4.36 16.20
N GLU A 332 -31.08 4.63 14.89
CA GLU A 332 -32.36 4.50 14.18
C GLU A 332 -32.64 3.05 13.83
N GLU A 333 -31.63 2.35 13.31
CA GLU A 333 -31.71 0.95 12.88
C GLU A 333 -31.31 -0.05 13.98
N ASP A 334 -30.85 0.45 15.14
CA ASP A 334 -30.34 -0.35 16.25
C ASP A 334 -29.22 -1.35 15.79
N ILE A 335 -28.23 -0.87 15.03
CA ILE A 335 -27.21 -1.71 14.38
C ILE A 335 -25.80 -1.07 14.44
N MET A 336 -24.73 -1.87 14.37
CA MET A 336 -23.36 -1.36 14.21
C MET A 336 -23.00 -1.20 12.72
N ARG A 337 -22.43 -0.06 12.31
CA ARG A 337 -22.15 0.29 10.90
C ARG A 337 -20.69 0.69 10.68
N PHE A 338 -20.09 0.22 9.59
CA PHE A 338 -18.76 0.66 9.14
C PHE A 338 -18.86 1.93 8.27
N GLU A 339 -17.94 2.87 8.48
CA GLU A 339 -17.82 4.12 7.71
C GLU A 339 -16.66 4.02 6.67
N GLY A 340 -16.92 3.97 5.34
CA GLY A 340 -15.88 4.02 4.28
C GLY A 340 -15.64 2.77 3.39
N ARG A 341 -14.49 2.76 2.65
CA ARG A 341 -14.06 2.01 1.41
C ARG A 341 -14.28 0.48 1.29
N ASP A 342 -14.85 -0.24 2.24
CA ASP A 342 -14.89 -1.72 2.24
C ASP A 342 -16.16 -2.33 1.59
N SER A 343 -16.79 -1.65 0.62
CA SER A 343 -18.08 -2.09 0.07
C SER A 343 -18.01 -2.97 -1.19
N GLY A 344 -16.89 -3.02 -1.92
CA GLY A 344 -16.77 -3.79 -3.17
C GLY A 344 -17.65 -3.28 -4.33
N LEU A 345 -18.08 -2.03 -4.31
CA LEU A 345 -18.97 -1.43 -5.33
C LEU A 345 -18.21 -0.48 -6.28
N PRO A 346 -18.62 -0.34 -7.56
CA PRO A 346 -18.01 0.63 -8.47
C PRO A 346 -18.10 2.06 -7.93
N ALA A 347 -17.11 2.89 -8.24
CA ALA A 347 -17.10 4.28 -7.80
C ALA A 347 -17.97 5.16 -8.71
N TYR A 348 -18.87 5.94 -8.10
CA TYR A 348 -19.75 6.88 -8.79
C TYR A 348 -19.62 8.28 -8.20
N TYR A 349 -19.91 9.29 -9.02
CA TYR A 349 -20.39 10.56 -8.48
C TYR A 349 -21.85 10.38 -8.07
N ASP A 350 -22.23 10.96 -6.93
CA ASP A 350 -23.65 11.14 -6.64
C ASP A 350 -24.28 12.17 -7.60
N GLU A 351 -25.61 12.31 -7.57
CA GLU A 351 -26.31 13.21 -8.49
C GLU A 351 -25.93 14.68 -8.32
N GLU A 352 -25.62 15.12 -7.10
CA GLU A 352 -25.27 16.51 -6.80
C GLU A 352 -23.85 16.82 -7.29
N ASP A 353 -22.91 15.93 -7.02
CA ASP A 353 -21.52 15.99 -7.49
C ASP A 353 -21.45 15.93 -9.02
N ARG A 354 -22.22 15.04 -9.66
CA ARG A 354 -22.26 14.95 -11.13
C ARG A 354 -22.80 16.24 -11.74
N THR A 355 -23.87 16.80 -11.18
CA THR A 355 -24.43 18.07 -11.68
C THR A 355 -23.41 19.21 -11.55
N ALA A 356 -22.71 19.29 -10.41
CA ALA A 356 -21.69 20.32 -10.20
C ALA A 356 -20.48 20.17 -11.14
N LEU A 357 -20.09 18.93 -11.47
CA LEU A 357 -19.05 18.64 -12.46
C LEU A 357 -19.50 19.10 -13.86
N GLU A 358 -20.72 18.74 -14.28
CA GLU A 358 -21.29 19.13 -15.57
C GLU A 358 -21.39 20.66 -15.73
N ASP A 359 -21.86 21.36 -14.69
CA ASP A 359 -21.90 22.83 -14.64
C ASP A 359 -20.50 23.46 -14.78
N TYR A 360 -19.49 22.86 -14.16
CA TYR A 360 -18.11 23.32 -14.25
C TYR A 360 -17.52 23.10 -15.65
N ILE A 361 -17.76 21.93 -16.26
CA ILE A 361 -17.35 21.63 -17.63
C ILE A 361 -17.96 22.65 -18.60
N ALA A 362 -19.26 22.94 -18.47
CA ALA A 362 -19.94 23.93 -19.30
C ALA A 362 -19.34 25.34 -19.16
N LYS A 363 -18.87 25.70 -17.97
CA LYS A 363 -18.25 26.99 -17.68
C LYS A 363 -16.80 27.10 -18.21
N GLU A 364 -15.98 26.09 -18.02
CA GLU A 364 -14.55 26.14 -18.34
C GLU A 364 -14.23 25.71 -19.77
N PHE A 365 -14.98 24.79 -20.35
CA PHE A 365 -14.74 24.28 -21.69
C PHE A 365 -15.76 24.82 -22.71
N ASP A 366 -17.03 24.39 -22.62
CA ASP A 366 -18.24 24.96 -23.26
C ASP A 366 -19.42 24.00 -22.99
N GLU A 367 -20.63 24.41 -23.38
CA GLU A 367 -21.84 23.57 -23.34
C GLU A 367 -21.68 22.30 -24.22
N PHE A 368 -22.10 21.15 -23.69
CA PHE A 368 -22.13 19.87 -24.41
C PHE A 368 -23.57 19.37 -24.58
N ASN A 369 -23.87 18.76 -25.73
CA ASN A 369 -25.20 18.20 -26.02
C ASN A 369 -25.18 16.69 -26.30
N ASP A 370 -24.01 16.14 -26.59
CA ASP A 370 -23.82 14.72 -26.88
C ASP A 370 -22.87 14.11 -25.84
N VAL A 371 -23.14 12.86 -25.45
CA VAL A 371 -22.34 12.09 -24.49
C VAL A 371 -22.15 10.68 -25.03
N PHE A 372 -20.91 10.17 -24.99
CA PHE A 372 -20.67 8.74 -25.13
C PHE A 372 -20.79 8.07 -23.77
N HIS A 373 -21.96 7.49 -23.52
CA HIS A 373 -22.23 6.80 -22.26
C HIS A 373 -21.45 5.49 -22.15
N GLU A 374 -20.97 5.20 -20.95
CA GLU A 374 -20.44 3.88 -20.62
C GLU A 374 -21.58 2.87 -20.44
N LEU A 375 -21.46 1.73 -21.13
CA LEU A 375 -22.52 0.71 -21.14
C LEU A 375 -22.38 -0.29 -19.99
N GLU A 376 -21.15 -0.58 -19.56
CA GLU A 376 -20.82 -1.51 -18.49
C GLU A 376 -19.69 -0.91 -17.64
N SER A 377 -19.88 -0.88 -16.31
CA SER A 377 -19.01 -0.17 -15.36
C SER A 377 -18.59 -1.11 -14.22
N PRO A 378 -17.57 -1.95 -14.44
CA PRO A 378 -17.08 -2.87 -13.42
C PRO A 378 -16.31 -2.16 -12.30
N ASP A 379 -15.78 -0.96 -12.56
CA ASP A 379 -14.82 -0.23 -11.70
C ASP A 379 -15.25 1.22 -11.42
N ILE A 380 -15.42 2.00 -12.49
CA ILE A 380 -15.92 3.37 -12.53
C ILE A 380 -16.97 3.46 -13.63
N HIS A 381 -17.86 4.45 -13.52
CA HIS A 381 -18.74 4.84 -14.62
C HIS A 381 -18.17 6.08 -15.32
N CYS A 382 -17.44 5.86 -16.43
CA CYS A 382 -16.71 6.90 -17.15
C CYS A 382 -17.38 7.25 -18.49
N ASP A 383 -18.22 8.28 -18.45
CA ASP A 383 -18.78 8.89 -19.66
C ASP A 383 -17.74 9.78 -20.36
N VAL A 384 -17.98 10.10 -21.64
CA VAL A 384 -17.20 11.11 -22.38
C VAL A 384 -18.15 12.17 -22.93
N TYR A 385 -18.06 13.38 -22.38
CA TYR A 385 -18.79 14.56 -22.83
C TYR A 385 -18.19 15.12 -24.11
N ILE A 386 -19.06 15.53 -25.05
CA ILE A 386 -18.65 15.99 -26.39
C ILE A 386 -19.06 17.45 -26.57
N ILE A 387 -18.06 18.31 -26.66
CA ILE A 387 -18.22 19.73 -26.99
C ILE A 387 -17.93 19.92 -28.47
N GLU A 388 -18.90 20.48 -29.21
CA GLU A 388 -18.80 20.69 -30.65
C GLU A 388 -17.93 21.92 -31.00
N PRO A 389 -17.26 21.92 -32.17
CA PRO A 389 -16.48 23.06 -32.63
C PRO A 389 -17.31 24.33 -32.76
N THR A 390 -16.77 25.44 -32.27
CA THR A 390 -17.31 26.79 -32.47
C THR A 390 -16.39 27.60 -33.41
N PRO A 391 -16.84 28.74 -33.96
CA PRO A 391 -15.96 29.60 -34.76
C PRO A 391 -14.74 30.11 -33.97
N GLU A 392 -14.88 30.29 -32.66
CA GLU A 392 -13.83 30.75 -31.74
C GLU A 392 -12.92 29.60 -31.30
N ALA A 393 -13.47 28.41 -31.06
CA ALA A 393 -12.78 27.17 -30.74
C ALA A 393 -13.05 26.13 -31.84
N ASN A 394 -12.33 26.23 -32.95
CA ASN A 394 -12.56 25.42 -34.15
C ASN A 394 -11.96 24.01 -34.02
N TYR A 395 -12.37 23.26 -33.00
CA TYR A 395 -12.00 21.89 -32.68
C TYR A 395 -13.08 21.25 -31.78
N TYR A 396 -13.19 19.93 -31.79
CA TYR A 396 -13.95 19.20 -30.77
C TYR A 396 -13.17 19.16 -29.47
N THR A 397 -13.86 19.20 -28.34
CA THR A 397 -13.28 18.86 -27.03
C THR A 397 -14.02 17.65 -26.47
N LEU A 398 -13.29 16.58 -26.17
CA LEU A 398 -13.82 15.41 -25.48
C LEU A 398 -13.32 15.42 -24.04
N VAL A 399 -14.21 15.30 -23.06
CA VAL A 399 -13.88 15.36 -21.61
C VAL A 399 -14.44 14.14 -20.90
N THR A 400 -13.66 13.48 -20.04
CA THR A 400 -14.18 12.39 -19.22
C THR A 400 -15.13 12.92 -18.13
N GLY A 401 -16.14 12.12 -17.82
CA GLY A 401 -17.11 12.39 -16.76
C GLY A 401 -17.28 11.15 -15.90
N GLY A 402 -16.36 10.93 -14.97
CA GLY A 402 -16.39 9.75 -14.11
C GLY A 402 -15.04 9.26 -13.64
N MET A 403 -13.94 9.68 -14.28
CA MET A 403 -12.60 9.29 -13.84
C MET A 403 -12.33 9.79 -12.42
N GLY A 404 -12.73 11.04 -12.12
CA GLY A 404 -12.54 11.63 -10.80
C GLY A 404 -13.49 11.07 -9.73
N ALA A 405 -14.40 10.15 -10.07
CA ALA A 405 -15.17 9.40 -9.07
C ALA A 405 -14.25 8.52 -8.21
N HIS A 406 -13.17 8.02 -8.81
CA HIS A 406 -12.15 7.26 -8.11
C HIS A 406 -11.06 8.20 -7.56
N ARG A 407 -10.66 7.95 -6.30
CA ARG A 407 -9.52 8.62 -5.67
C ARG A 407 -8.24 7.83 -5.97
N MET A 408 -7.37 8.38 -6.81
CA MET A 408 -6.07 7.81 -7.16
C MET A 408 -5.15 7.66 -5.94
N ASN A 409 -4.20 6.73 -6.04
CA ASN A 409 -3.17 6.54 -5.03
C ASN A 409 -2.02 7.54 -5.25
N VAL A 410 -2.11 8.71 -4.63
CA VAL A 410 -1.09 9.76 -4.69
C VAL A 410 -0.17 9.74 -3.47
N PRO A 411 1.10 10.13 -3.60
CA PRO A 411 2.03 10.33 -2.47
C PRO A 411 1.49 11.34 -1.43
N ALA A 412 1.92 11.23 -0.17
CA ALA A 412 1.43 12.08 0.92
C ALA A 412 1.77 13.57 0.74
N ASP A 413 2.86 13.88 0.04
CA ASP A 413 3.35 15.22 -0.28
C ASP A 413 2.94 15.71 -1.68
N TYR A 414 2.05 14.98 -2.37
CA TYR A 414 1.64 15.31 -3.73
C TYR A 414 0.85 16.64 -3.77
N PRO A 415 1.28 17.64 -4.56
CA PRO A 415 0.70 18.98 -4.51
C PRO A 415 -0.63 19.13 -5.28
N TYR A 416 -1.06 18.09 -5.99
CA TYR A 416 -2.26 18.10 -6.84
C TYR A 416 -3.41 17.26 -6.25
N THR A 417 -4.59 17.37 -6.87
CA THR A 417 -5.76 16.64 -6.37
C THR A 417 -5.67 15.13 -6.68
N PRO A 418 -6.13 14.25 -5.77
CA PRO A 418 -6.13 12.81 -6.01
C PRO A 418 -7.25 12.35 -6.95
N ASN A 419 -8.11 13.27 -7.42
CA ASN A 419 -9.20 13.01 -8.35
C ASN A 419 -8.99 13.91 -9.58
N ILE A 420 -9.05 13.35 -10.78
CA ILE A 420 -8.83 14.09 -12.03
C ILE A 420 -9.82 13.70 -13.12
N GLU A 421 -10.00 14.57 -14.11
CA GLU A 421 -10.63 14.26 -15.40
C GLU A 421 -9.66 14.58 -16.54
N LEU A 422 -9.82 13.88 -17.67
CA LEU A 422 -8.98 14.03 -18.87
C LEU A 422 -9.75 14.67 -20.01
N ALA A 423 -9.05 15.45 -20.82
CA ALA A 423 -9.58 16.08 -22.03
C ALA A 423 -8.67 15.89 -23.25
N ILE A 424 -9.24 15.90 -24.45
CA ILE A 424 -8.49 15.95 -25.72
C ILE A 424 -9.21 16.84 -26.72
N ASN A 425 -8.45 17.71 -27.42
CA ASN A 425 -9.00 18.51 -28.50
C ASN A 425 -8.66 17.90 -29.86
N LEU A 426 -9.67 17.69 -30.69
CA LEU A 426 -9.55 17.08 -32.01
C LEU A 426 -9.97 18.07 -33.10
N PRO A 427 -9.35 18.07 -34.29
CA PRO A 427 -9.70 19.02 -35.33
C PRO A 427 -11.17 18.82 -35.76
N PRO A 428 -11.84 19.84 -36.31
CA PRO A 428 -13.27 19.80 -36.64
C PRO A 428 -13.58 18.87 -37.82
N THR A 429 -12.54 18.32 -38.44
CA THR A 429 -12.61 17.33 -39.52
C THR A 429 -12.47 15.90 -39.02
N TRP A 430 -12.22 15.69 -37.71
CA TRP A 430 -12.10 14.38 -37.12
C TRP A 430 -13.45 13.65 -37.07
N ASP A 431 -13.49 12.38 -37.45
CA ASP A 431 -14.71 11.58 -37.41
C ASP A 431 -14.85 10.89 -36.04
N ILE A 432 -15.38 11.63 -35.06
CA ILE A 432 -15.53 11.13 -33.67
C ILE A 432 -16.53 9.96 -33.53
N LYS A 433 -17.32 9.65 -34.57
CA LYS A 433 -18.29 8.54 -34.55
C LYS A 433 -17.75 7.28 -35.25
N SER A 434 -16.60 7.39 -35.93
CA SER A 434 -15.91 6.29 -36.56
C SER A 434 -15.42 5.27 -35.54
N GLN A 435 -15.45 3.99 -35.92
CA GLN A 435 -14.88 2.87 -35.15
C GLN A 435 -13.54 2.41 -35.74
N GLU A 436 -13.05 3.08 -36.80
CA GLU A 436 -11.75 2.81 -37.37
C GLU A 436 -10.65 3.35 -36.44
N GLU A 437 -9.60 2.56 -36.25
CA GLU A 437 -8.55 2.82 -35.26
C GLU A 437 -7.90 4.20 -35.40
N LYS A 438 -7.62 4.62 -36.64
CA LYS A 438 -7.07 5.94 -36.97
C LYS A 438 -7.90 7.13 -36.42
N ASP A 439 -9.21 6.93 -36.20
CA ASP A 439 -10.12 7.94 -35.67
C ASP A 439 -10.50 7.66 -34.20
N TYR A 440 -10.49 6.39 -33.78
CA TYR A 440 -10.98 5.91 -32.49
C TYR A 440 -9.96 5.95 -31.35
N TRP A 441 -8.66 5.92 -31.65
CA TRP A 441 -7.60 5.91 -30.63
C TRP A 441 -7.74 7.01 -29.55
N PRO A 442 -8.18 8.26 -29.83
CA PRO A 442 -8.30 9.29 -28.78
C PRO A 442 -9.30 8.88 -27.69
N ILE A 443 -10.44 8.33 -28.08
CA ILE A 443 -11.49 7.89 -27.16
C ILE A 443 -11.01 6.66 -26.37
N ARG A 444 -10.35 5.71 -27.03
CA ARG A 444 -9.77 4.54 -26.34
C ARG A 444 -8.75 4.99 -25.29
N TRP A 445 -7.88 5.94 -25.63
CA TRP A 445 -6.84 6.43 -24.72
C TRP A 445 -7.42 7.15 -23.51
N LEU A 446 -8.47 7.98 -23.67
CA LEU A 446 -9.19 8.55 -22.52
C LEU A 446 -9.70 7.45 -21.57
N LYS A 447 -10.37 6.43 -22.11
CA LYS A 447 -10.93 5.32 -21.31
C LYS A 447 -9.87 4.43 -20.68
N MET A 448 -8.77 4.18 -21.38
CA MET A 448 -7.64 3.41 -20.89
C MET A 448 -6.93 4.15 -19.74
N LEU A 449 -6.65 5.44 -19.93
CA LEU A 449 -6.00 6.27 -18.91
C LEU A 449 -6.89 6.51 -17.69
N ALA A 450 -8.21 6.57 -17.85
CA ALA A 450 -9.16 6.66 -16.74
C ALA A 450 -9.08 5.45 -15.77
N ARG A 451 -8.68 4.29 -16.28
CA ARG A 451 -8.57 3.04 -15.51
C ARG A 451 -7.15 2.69 -15.09
N LEU A 452 -6.14 3.34 -15.68
CA LEU A 452 -4.74 3.09 -15.38
C LEU A 452 -4.44 3.25 -13.86
N PRO A 453 -4.92 4.30 -13.16
CA PRO A 453 -4.76 4.43 -11.71
C PRO A 453 -5.38 3.28 -10.90
N ILE A 454 -6.50 2.74 -11.37
CA ILE A 454 -7.24 1.66 -10.70
C ILE A 454 -6.49 0.34 -10.88
N ASN A 455 -6.18 -0.01 -12.12
CA ASN A 455 -5.59 -1.31 -12.48
C ASN A 455 -4.17 -1.48 -11.95
N HIS A 456 -3.43 -0.38 -11.79
CA HIS A 456 -2.02 -0.40 -11.40
C HIS A 456 -1.76 0.28 -10.05
N ASN A 457 -2.81 0.65 -9.31
CA ASN A 457 -2.72 1.35 -8.02
C ASN A 457 -1.74 2.54 -8.04
N THR A 458 -1.86 3.38 -9.07
CA THR A 458 -0.95 4.51 -9.35
C THR A 458 -1.73 5.82 -9.50
N TYR A 459 -1.08 6.89 -9.98
CA TYR A 459 -1.67 8.19 -10.24
C TYR A 459 -1.16 8.81 -11.55
N LEU A 460 -1.93 9.78 -12.05
CA LEU A 460 -1.61 10.59 -13.23
C LEU A 460 -1.49 12.07 -12.84
N GLY A 461 -0.56 12.78 -13.47
CA GLY A 461 -0.22 14.16 -13.14
C GLY A 461 0.38 14.95 -14.30
N ASN A 462 0.54 16.27 -14.12
CA ASN A 462 1.13 17.15 -15.12
C ASN A 462 2.53 16.65 -15.56
N GLY A 463 2.77 16.62 -16.86
CA GLY A 463 4.05 16.19 -17.43
C GLY A 463 4.27 14.68 -17.45
N HIS A 464 3.37 13.85 -16.89
CA HIS A 464 3.48 12.40 -17.03
C HIS A 464 3.37 12.00 -18.51
N THR A 465 4.26 11.11 -18.95
CA THR A 465 4.28 10.56 -20.30
C THR A 465 3.93 9.08 -20.28
N ILE A 466 3.04 8.67 -21.19
CA ILE A 466 2.62 7.28 -21.34
C ILE A 466 2.99 6.85 -22.77
N PRO A 467 4.00 5.98 -22.94
CA PRO A 467 4.43 5.50 -24.25
C PRO A 467 3.40 4.53 -24.85
N SER A 468 3.43 4.38 -26.16
CA SER A 468 2.72 3.35 -26.90
C SER A 468 3.71 2.42 -27.58
N ASN A 469 3.41 1.11 -27.59
CA ASN A 469 4.29 0.11 -28.22
C ASN A 469 4.51 0.39 -29.71
N GLU A 470 3.46 0.81 -30.39
CA GLU A 470 3.46 1.18 -31.81
C GLU A 470 2.95 2.61 -31.98
N ALA A 471 3.24 3.22 -33.13
CA ALA A 471 2.71 4.55 -33.42
C ALA A 471 1.17 4.52 -33.53
N PHE A 472 0.48 5.57 -33.07
CA PHE A 472 -0.97 5.68 -33.24
C PHE A 472 -1.33 5.66 -34.72
N GLU A 473 -2.33 4.85 -35.08
CA GLU A 473 -2.63 4.58 -36.49
C GLU A 473 -2.91 5.87 -37.27
N GLY A 474 -2.24 6.02 -38.41
CA GLY A 474 -2.33 7.23 -39.23
C GLY A 474 -1.46 8.41 -38.75
N THR A 475 -0.60 8.20 -37.75
CA THR A 475 0.33 9.20 -37.20
C THR A 475 1.74 8.62 -37.02
N ASN A 476 2.69 9.46 -36.62
CA ASN A 476 4.02 9.05 -36.15
C ASN A 476 4.20 9.24 -34.63
N PHE A 477 3.11 9.51 -33.91
CA PHE A 477 3.17 9.68 -32.45
C PHE A 477 3.28 8.32 -31.76
N LYS A 478 4.16 8.24 -30.77
CA LYS A 478 4.49 7.01 -30.01
C LYS A 478 4.17 7.11 -28.52
N GLY A 479 3.32 8.05 -28.13
CA GLY A 479 2.90 8.22 -26.75
C GLY A 479 2.12 9.51 -26.55
N VAL A 480 1.74 9.78 -25.30
CA VAL A 480 1.06 11.01 -24.89
C VAL A 480 1.74 11.61 -23.67
N ILE A 481 1.63 12.93 -23.52
CA ILE A 481 1.94 13.66 -22.29
C ILE A 481 0.68 14.30 -21.71
N LEU A 482 0.58 14.36 -20.38
CA LEU A 482 -0.46 15.09 -19.68
C LEU A 482 -0.07 16.56 -19.50
N VAL A 483 -0.96 17.47 -19.88
CA VAL A 483 -0.75 18.93 -19.79
C VAL A 483 -1.88 19.51 -18.95
N ALA A 484 -1.55 20.17 -17.84
CA ALA A 484 -2.54 20.80 -16.95
C ALA A 484 -3.47 21.74 -17.73
N ALA A 485 -4.78 21.57 -17.57
CA ALA A 485 -5.75 22.51 -18.11
C ALA A 485 -5.77 23.78 -17.24
N GLN A 486 -5.92 24.93 -17.88
CA GLN A 486 -5.97 26.23 -17.22
C GLN A 486 -7.41 26.71 -17.16
N SER A 487 -7.79 27.27 -16.04
CA SER A 487 -9.08 27.92 -15.89
C SER A 487 -9.16 29.17 -16.78
N ASN A 488 -10.38 29.48 -17.23
CA ASN A 488 -10.72 30.74 -17.87
C ASN A 488 -10.60 31.93 -16.90
N GLU A 489 -10.56 31.67 -15.59
CA GLU A 489 -10.29 32.66 -14.56
C GLU A 489 -8.79 32.80 -14.28
N LYS A 490 -8.38 34.02 -13.92
CA LYS A 490 -7.01 34.36 -13.53
C LYS A 490 -6.99 34.81 -12.08
N ASN A 491 -5.86 34.61 -11.40
CA ASN A 491 -5.68 35.15 -10.05
C ASN A 491 -5.62 36.69 -10.05
N GLU A 492 -5.57 37.30 -8.86
CA GLU A 492 -5.51 38.77 -8.71
C GLU A 492 -4.32 39.41 -9.43
N ASP A 493 -3.24 38.66 -9.62
CA ASP A 493 -2.00 39.08 -10.29
C ASP A 493 -2.01 38.80 -11.81
N GLY A 494 -3.08 38.20 -12.33
CA GLY A 494 -3.27 37.90 -13.76
C GLY A 494 -2.65 36.59 -14.25
N GLU A 495 -2.13 35.78 -13.33
CA GLU A 495 -1.56 34.46 -13.60
C GLU A 495 -2.67 33.43 -13.87
N ASN A 496 -2.35 32.44 -14.69
CA ASN A 496 -3.29 31.38 -15.03
C ASN A 496 -3.46 30.44 -13.83
N LEU A 497 -4.71 30.08 -13.53
CA LEU A 497 -5.04 29.11 -12.49
C LEU A 497 -5.24 27.72 -13.11
N PRO A 498 -4.96 26.63 -12.38
CA PRO A 498 -5.35 25.30 -12.82
C PRO A 498 -6.89 25.18 -12.86
N ALA A 499 -7.41 24.43 -13.83
CA ALA A 499 -8.84 24.11 -13.89
C ALA A 499 -9.17 23.03 -12.83
N ILE A 500 -9.74 23.46 -11.71
CA ILE A 500 -10.12 22.62 -10.57
C ILE A 500 -11.54 22.98 -10.10
N VAL A 501 -12.39 21.97 -9.90
CA VAL A 501 -13.71 22.11 -9.27
C VAL A 501 -13.71 21.52 -7.86
N GLU A 502 -14.32 22.22 -6.89
CA GLU A 502 -14.69 21.64 -5.59
C GLU A 502 -16.17 21.24 -5.64
N LEU A 503 -16.45 19.95 -5.52
CA LEU A 503 -17.79 19.38 -5.57
C LEU A 503 -18.53 19.51 -4.21
N PRO A 504 -19.87 19.39 -4.17
CA PRO A 504 -20.65 19.37 -2.94
C PRO A 504 -20.12 18.42 -1.86
N SER A 505 -19.65 17.24 -2.25
CA SER A 505 -19.01 16.26 -1.37
C SER A 505 -17.64 16.68 -0.77
N LYS A 506 -17.15 17.88 -1.12
CA LYS A 506 -15.82 18.41 -0.81
C LYS A 506 -14.67 17.74 -1.55
N ARG A 507 -14.97 16.88 -2.52
CA ARG A 507 -13.99 16.36 -3.47
C ARG A 507 -13.50 17.48 -4.39
N ARG A 508 -12.18 17.57 -4.60
CA ARG A 508 -11.57 18.46 -5.59
C ARG A 508 -11.15 17.66 -6.82
N VAL A 509 -11.55 18.09 -8.01
CA VAL A 509 -11.28 17.40 -9.29
C VAL A 509 -10.55 18.34 -10.24
N GLU A 510 -9.37 17.93 -10.70
CA GLU A 510 -8.50 18.71 -11.59
C GLU A 510 -8.51 18.16 -13.03
N PHE A 511 -8.36 19.04 -14.02
CA PHE A 511 -8.46 18.66 -15.43
C PHE A 511 -7.10 18.68 -16.14
N PHE A 512 -6.83 17.65 -16.95
CA PHE A 512 -5.61 17.56 -17.76
C PHE A 512 -5.94 17.27 -19.23
N TYR A 513 -5.21 17.89 -20.15
CA TYR A 513 -5.22 17.52 -21.55
C TYR A 513 -4.25 16.37 -21.84
N ILE A 514 -4.61 15.46 -22.76
CA ILE A 514 -3.66 14.53 -23.39
C ILE A 514 -3.11 15.10 -24.71
N GLN A 515 -1.79 15.18 -24.84
CA GLN A 515 -1.08 15.69 -26.02
C GLN A 515 -0.18 14.58 -26.61
N PRO A 516 -0.39 14.13 -27.86
CA PRO A 516 0.46 13.12 -28.49
C PRO A 516 1.90 13.61 -28.73
N LEU A 517 2.88 12.72 -28.53
CA LEU A 517 4.33 12.96 -28.66
C LEU A 517 5.01 12.06 -29.70
N TYR A 518 6.06 12.60 -30.35
CA TYR A 518 7.03 11.81 -31.10
C TYR A 518 8.02 11.11 -30.14
N GLN A 519 8.71 10.07 -30.63
CA GLN A 519 9.72 9.37 -29.82
C GLN A 519 10.83 10.33 -29.36
N GLU A 520 11.36 11.14 -30.28
CA GLU A 520 12.46 12.05 -30.00
C GLU A 520 12.09 13.12 -28.96
N GLU A 521 10.81 13.47 -28.84
CA GLU A 521 10.32 14.42 -27.84
C GLU A 521 10.21 13.76 -26.45
N MET A 522 9.81 12.49 -26.40
CA MET A 522 9.86 11.71 -25.16
C MET A 522 11.30 11.54 -24.69
N ASP A 523 12.21 11.13 -25.60
CA ASP A 523 13.63 10.96 -25.30
C ASP A 523 14.27 12.27 -24.81
N PHE A 524 13.99 13.39 -25.49
CA PHE A 524 14.47 14.72 -25.06
C PHE A 524 13.97 15.07 -23.66
N LYS A 525 12.70 14.78 -23.35
CA LYS A 525 12.13 15.01 -22.01
C LYS A 525 12.81 14.14 -20.94
N LEU A 526 13.17 12.91 -21.24
CA LEU A 526 13.86 12.05 -20.27
C LEU A 526 15.25 12.60 -19.90
N ASP A 527 15.95 13.21 -20.86
CA ASP A 527 17.29 13.77 -20.65
C ASP A 527 17.30 15.22 -20.12
N HIS A 528 16.24 15.99 -20.36
CA HIS A 528 16.21 17.43 -20.09
C HIS A 528 15.03 17.92 -19.22
N GLY A 529 14.08 17.05 -18.90
CA GLY A 529 12.91 17.36 -18.09
C GLY A 529 11.71 17.92 -18.87
N THR A 530 10.57 18.02 -18.18
CA THR A 530 9.28 18.46 -18.76
C THR A 530 9.31 19.91 -19.22
N ASP A 531 9.84 20.82 -18.41
CA ASP A 531 9.82 22.26 -18.70
C ASP A 531 10.61 22.58 -19.98
N ALA A 532 11.75 21.91 -20.20
CA ALA A 532 12.55 22.06 -21.41
C ALA A 532 11.80 21.62 -22.68
N LEU A 533 10.97 20.56 -22.58
CA LEU A 533 10.12 20.14 -23.70
C LEU A 533 8.99 21.16 -23.94
N PHE A 534 8.37 21.68 -22.88
CA PHE A 534 7.34 22.71 -23.00
C PHE A 534 7.88 24.02 -23.59
N ASP A 535 9.10 24.43 -23.24
CA ASP A 535 9.78 25.56 -23.86
C ASP A 535 9.93 25.35 -25.37
N LYS A 536 10.29 24.14 -25.83
CA LYS A 536 10.35 23.81 -27.26
C LYS A 536 8.99 23.89 -27.95
N PHE A 537 7.91 23.46 -27.27
CA PHE A 537 6.56 23.62 -27.79
C PHE A 537 6.19 25.09 -27.97
N ILE A 538 6.54 25.94 -27.00
CA ILE A 538 6.33 27.39 -27.08
C ILE A 538 7.17 28.00 -28.21
N GLU A 539 8.45 27.64 -28.33
CA GLU A 539 9.35 28.13 -29.39
C GLU A 539 8.89 27.79 -30.81
N GLN A 540 8.17 26.68 -30.98
CA GLN A 540 7.63 26.22 -32.26
C GLN A 540 6.13 26.53 -32.43
N ASP A 541 5.56 27.39 -31.59
CA ASP A 541 4.16 27.82 -31.64
C ASP A 541 3.16 26.64 -31.62
N VAL A 542 3.46 25.57 -30.87
CA VAL A 542 2.50 24.48 -30.63
C VAL A 542 1.32 25.06 -29.82
N PRO A 543 0.06 24.88 -30.26
CA PRO A 543 -1.08 25.57 -29.67
C PRO A 543 -1.35 25.14 -28.22
N TYR A 544 -1.82 26.09 -27.41
CA TYR A 544 -2.42 25.86 -26.11
C TYR A 544 -3.82 26.52 -26.06
N PRO A 545 -4.90 25.79 -25.68
CA PRO A 545 -4.90 24.38 -25.30
C PRO A 545 -4.46 23.48 -26.47
N PRO A 546 -3.85 22.32 -26.18
CA PRO A 546 -3.31 21.42 -27.21
C PRO A 546 -4.42 20.94 -28.14
N VAL A 547 -4.21 21.01 -29.45
CA VAL A 547 -5.11 20.44 -30.47
C VAL A 547 -4.33 19.42 -31.28
N VAL A 548 -4.87 18.22 -31.45
CA VAL A 548 -4.22 17.16 -32.23
C VAL A 548 -4.06 17.61 -33.68
N ASP A 549 -2.82 17.79 -34.11
CA ASP A 549 -2.42 17.92 -35.51
C ASP A 549 -1.43 16.81 -35.86
N VAL A 550 -1.91 15.82 -36.62
CA VAL A 550 -1.12 14.67 -37.06
C VAL A 550 0.06 15.04 -37.98
N ASN A 551 0.11 16.29 -38.46
CA ASN A 551 1.20 16.82 -39.29
C ASN A 551 2.03 17.90 -38.58
N ARG A 552 1.86 18.10 -37.26
CA ARG A 552 2.68 19.07 -36.51
C ARG A 552 4.16 18.74 -36.62
N VAL A 553 5.02 19.76 -36.53
CA VAL A 553 6.48 19.58 -36.49
C VAL A 553 6.87 18.77 -35.24
N ASN A 554 7.85 17.87 -35.39
CA ASN A 554 8.56 17.27 -34.27
C ASN A 554 9.57 18.29 -33.74
N VAL A 555 9.35 18.80 -32.53
CA VAL A 555 10.19 19.90 -31.99
C VAL A 555 11.58 19.43 -31.55
N CYS A 556 11.80 18.11 -31.55
CA CYS A 556 13.04 17.44 -31.22
C CYS A 556 13.56 16.57 -32.39
N GLU A 557 13.18 16.87 -33.64
CA GLU A 557 13.61 16.09 -34.81
C GLU A 557 15.14 15.91 -34.85
N GLY A 558 15.60 14.65 -34.88
CA GLY A 558 17.02 14.29 -34.90
C GLY A 558 17.71 14.27 -33.54
N TYR A 559 16.98 14.44 -32.43
CA TYR A 559 17.50 14.20 -31.10
C TYR A 559 17.87 12.73 -30.90
N ALA A 560 18.96 12.48 -30.19
CA ALA A 560 19.40 11.15 -29.79
C ALA A 560 20.00 11.23 -28.38
N PRO A 561 19.67 10.31 -27.47
CA PRO A 561 20.17 10.35 -26.11
C PRO A 561 21.71 10.29 -26.03
N ALA A 562 22.30 10.99 -25.06
CA ALA A 562 23.73 11.00 -24.82
C ALA A 562 24.09 10.17 -23.57
N GLU A 563 25.01 9.22 -23.71
CA GLU A 563 25.47 8.39 -22.59
C GLU A 563 26.23 9.21 -21.54
N ASN A 564 25.84 9.08 -20.27
CA ASN A 564 26.54 9.66 -19.12
C ASN A 564 26.64 8.66 -17.94
N PRO A 565 27.79 7.99 -17.75
CA PRO A 565 27.96 7.01 -16.68
C PRO A 565 27.96 7.58 -15.25
N ASN A 566 28.10 8.90 -15.09
CA ASN A 566 28.20 9.56 -13.78
C ASN A 566 26.84 10.01 -13.23
N LEU A 567 25.73 9.58 -13.84
CA LEU A 567 24.39 10.03 -13.44
C LEU A 567 24.04 9.64 -11.99
N LEU A 568 24.63 8.57 -11.46
CA LEU A 568 24.36 8.07 -10.10
C LEU A 568 25.32 8.60 -9.01
N ASP A 569 26.35 9.38 -9.36
CA ASP A 569 27.43 9.78 -8.42
C ASP A 569 26.94 10.55 -7.19
N ASN A 570 25.83 11.30 -7.32
CA ASN A 570 25.26 12.10 -6.25
C ASN A 570 23.98 11.48 -5.65
N VAL A 571 23.62 10.26 -6.06
CA VAL A 571 22.43 9.57 -5.57
C VAL A 571 22.80 8.74 -4.34
N ALA A 572 22.23 9.08 -3.18
CA ALA A 572 22.37 8.23 -2.00
C ALA A 572 21.30 7.14 -2.00
N TRP A 573 21.66 5.91 -1.62
CA TRP A 573 20.70 4.82 -1.52
C TRP A 573 21.14 3.78 -0.49
N ALA A 574 20.17 3.16 0.17
CA ALA A 574 20.38 2.02 1.05
C ALA A 574 19.61 0.81 0.50
N PHE A 575 20.30 -0.31 0.34
CA PHE A 575 19.72 -1.57 -0.12
C PHE A 575 18.88 -2.21 0.99
N ASN A 576 17.74 -2.80 0.63
CA ASN A 576 16.84 -3.55 1.51
C ASN A 576 16.27 -4.76 0.76
N ASP A 577 15.39 -5.52 1.41
CA ASP A 577 14.87 -6.80 0.89
C ASP A 577 13.67 -6.66 -0.06
N LYS A 578 13.21 -5.43 -0.29
CA LYS A 578 12.04 -5.16 -1.13
C LYS A 578 12.38 -5.34 -2.61
N ILE A 579 11.63 -6.19 -3.30
CA ILE A 579 11.69 -6.24 -4.75
C ILE A 579 10.82 -5.12 -5.33
N TYR A 580 11.42 -4.30 -6.18
CA TYR A 580 10.70 -3.26 -6.92
C TYR A 580 10.44 -3.75 -8.34
N GLU A 581 9.19 -4.02 -8.66
CA GLU A 581 8.77 -4.39 -10.02
C GLU A 581 8.48 -3.16 -10.90
N SER A 582 8.20 -2.01 -10.27
CA SER A 582 7.88 -0.74 -10.94
C SER A 582 9.02 0.26 -10.77
N LEU A 583 9.53 0.76 -11.90
CA LEU A 583 10.56 1.79 -11.93
C LEU A 583 10.09 3.09 -11.26
N GLN A 584 8.81 3.43 -11.38
CA GLN A 584 8.22 4.60 -10.73
C GLN A 584 8.24 4.46 -9.20
N ASN A 585 7.85 3.30 -8.68
CA ASN A 585 7.84 3.04 -7.24
C ASN A 585 9.27 3.06 -6.68
N PHE A 586 10.24 2.55 -7.46
CA PHE A 586 11.64 2.59 -7.07
C PHE A 586 12.18 4.03 -7.07
N TRP A 587 11.91 4.81 -8.13
CA TRP A 587 12.29 6.21 -8.20
C TRP A 587 11.75 7.03 -7.01
N MET A 588 10.47 6.85 -6.67
CA MET A 588 9.88 7.51 -5.51
C MET A 588 10.64 7.17 -4.23
N ALA A 589 10.95 5.90 -4.00
CA ALA A 589 11.70 5.50 -2.81
C ALA A 589 13.09 6.13 -2.75
N VAL A 590 13.81 6.19 -3.89
CA VAL A 590 15.13 6.85 -3.98
C VAL A 590 15.01 8.35 -3.74
N SER A 591 14.04 9.02 -4.37
CA SER A 591 13.79 10.44 -4.21
C SER A 591 13.47 10.80 -2.75
N ASP A 592 12.56 10.04 -2.14
CA ASP A 592 12.17 10.21 -0.74
C ASP A 592 13.38 10.03 0.20
N TYR A 593 14.19 8.98 -0.02
CA TYR A 593 15.40 8.74 0.76
C TYR A 593 16.37 9.93 0.70
N ASN A 594 16.61 10.49 -0.49
CA ASN A 594 17.54 11.60 -0.69
C ASN A 594 17.01 12.91 -0.12
N ARG A 595 15.73 13.21 -0.35
CA ARG A 595 15.06 14.38 0.24
C ARG A 595 15.17 14.37 1.77
N ASP A 596 14.98 13.21 2.38
CA ASP A 596 14.97 13.10 3.84
C ASP A 596 16.38 13.23 4.48
N ILE A 597 17.46 13.03 3.72
CA ILE A 597 18.84 13.33 4.17
C ILE A 597 19.33 14.72 3.76
N ASP A 598 18.43 15.59 3.29
CA ASP A 598 18.76 16.90 2.70
C ASP A 598 19.78 16.78 1.55
N ASN A 599 19.72 15.69 0.76
CA ASN A 599 20.49 15.55 -0.46
C ASN A 599 19.66 16.02 -1.66
N ASP A 600 20.08 17.16 -2.21
CA ASP A 600 19.41 17.82 -3.32
C ASP A 600 19.64 17.07 -4.64
N LEU A 601 18.53 16.62 -5.26
CA LEU A 601 18.50 15.93 -6.54
C LEU A 601 17.85 16.78 -7.65
N ASP A 602 17.71 18.09 -7.49
CA ASP A 602 17.03 18.97 -8.46
C ASP A 602 17.60 18.86 -9.89
N ASP A 603 18.91 18.61 -10.02
CA ASP A 603 19.59 18.43 -11.30
C ASP A 603 19.71 16.95 -11.76
N PHE A 604 19.23 15.99 -10.95
CA PHE A 604 19.30 14.57 -11.31
C PHE A 604 18.23 14.21 -12.34
N MET A 605 18.66 13.60 -13.44
CA MET A 605 17.78 13.12 -14.51
C MET A 605 17.64 11.59 -14.38
N PRO A 606 16.64 11.08 -13.63
CA PRO A 606 16.57 9.66 -13.26
C PRO A 606 16.44 8.72 -14.46
N HIS A 607 15.82 9.19 -15.53
CA HIS A 607 15.58 8.38 -16.73
C HIS A 607 16.56 8.68 -17.86
N ALA A 608 17.53 9.58 -17.64
CA ALA A 608 18.55 9.86 -18.65
C ALA A 608 19.43 8.63 -18.91
N THR A 609 19.95 8.56 -20.12
CA THR A 609 20.73 7.39 -20.58
C THR A 609 22.07 7.28 -19.84
N ILE A 610 22.22 6.25 -18.99
CA ILE A 610 23.49 5.96 -18.31
C ILE A 610 24.41 5.09 -19.15
N PHE A 611 23.85 4.14 -19.92
CA PHE A 611 24.55 3.30 -20.88
C PHE A 611 23.71 3.09 -22.14
N ASN A 612 24.26 3.36 -23.31
CA ASN A 612 23.62 3.12 -24.60
C ASN A 612 23.84 1.66 -25.05
N SER A 613 23.33 0.73 -24.24
CA SER A 613 23.42 -0.71 -24.44
C SER A 613 22.16 -1.37 -23.89
N LYS A 614 21.70 -2.44 -24.57
CA LYS A 614 20.60 -3.28 -24.08
C LYS A 614 20.98 -4.09 -22.83
N LYS A 615 22.29 -4.27 -22.57
CA LYS A 615 22.80 -5.09 -21.46
C LYS A 615 23.86 -4.36 -20.62
N VAL A 616 23.95 -4.68 -19.34
CA VAL A 616 25.04 -4.27 -18.41
C VAL A 616 25.41 -5.47 -17.54
N LYS A 617 26.70 -5.72 -17.33
CA LYS A 617 27.16 -6.72 -16.36
C LYS A 617 27.61 -6.06 -15.07
N VAL A 618 26.99 -6.43 -13.95
CA VAL A 618 27.26 -5.87 -12.62
C VAL A 618 27.95 -6.92 -11.76
N MET A 619 29.12 -6.60 -11.21
CA MET A 619 29.84 -7.43 -10.25
C MET A 619 29.67 -6.88 -8.85
N TYR A 620 29.40 -7.74 -7.87
CA TYR A 620 29.23 -7.36 -6.48
C TYR A 620 29.56 -8.53 -5.53
N GLU A 621 29.72 -8.21 -4.25
CA GLU A 621 30.03 -9.15 -3.18
C GLU A 621 28.85 -9.23 -2.20
N ALA A 622 28.48 -10.45 -1.78
CA ALA A 622 27.41 -10.66 -0.80
C ALA A 622 27.53 -12.03 -0.10
N TYR A 623 26.78 -12.22 0.98
CA TYR A 623 26.64 -13.50 1.66
C TYR A 623 25.39 -14.25 1.15
N ILE A 624 25.56 -15.52 0.77
CA ILE A 624 24.49 -16.38 0.24
C ILE A 624 24.51 -17.78 0.85
N LYS A 625 23.36 -18.42 0.88
CA LYS A 625 23.21 -19.75 1.48
C LYS A 625 23.74 -20.85 0.56
N ASP A 626 23.35 -20.81 -0.70
CA ASP A 626 23.69 -21.80 -1.72
C ASP A 626 23.44 -21.24 -3.14
N GLU A 627 23.74 -22.00 -4.19
CA GLU A 627 23.54 -21.58 -5.59
C GLU A 627 22.09 -21.18 -5.92
N LYS A 628 21.08 -21.64 -5.16
CA LYS A 628 19.67 -21.28 -5.42
C LYS A 628 19.34 -19.85 -5.02
N SER A 629 20.22 -19.19 -4.25
CA SER A 629 20.10 -17.77 -3.93
C SER A 629 20.41 -16.86 -5.13
N LEU A 630 20.98 -17.40 -6.21
CA LEU A 630 21.27 -16.65 -7.43
C LEU A 630 20.01 -16.46 -8.29
N TRP A 631 19.85 -15.26 -8.83
CA TRP A 631 18.86 -15.01 -9.86
C TRP A 631 19.24 -15.71 -11.17
N GLY A 632 18.26 -15.96 -12.05
CA GLY A 632 18.51 -16.64 -13.33
C GLY A 632 19.46 -15.91 -14.29
N TYR A 633 19.70 -14.62 -14.04
CA TYR A 633 20.65 -13.77 -14.76
C TYR A 633 21.99 -13.60 -14.02
N GLU A 634 22.23 -14.37 -12.96
CA GLU A 634 23.43 -14.32 -12.13
C GLU A 634 24.29 -15.56 -12.25
N LYS A 635 25.59 -15.38 -11.96
CA LYS A 635 26.55 -16.47 -11.84
C LYS A 635 27.63 -16.14 -10.80
N LEU A 636 28.21 -17.18 -10.21
CA LEU A 636 29.40 -17.05 -9.39
C LEU A 636 30.63 -16.77 -10.26
N LEU A 637 31.47 -15.84 -9.79
CA LEU A 637 32.80 -15.62 -10.35
C LEU A 637 33.82 -16.63 -9.81
N THR A 638 33.58 -17.15 -8.61
CA THR A 638 34.38 -18.19 -7.97
C THR A 638 33.58 -19.51 -7.92
N PRO A 639 33.88 -20.53 -8.74
CA PRO A 639 33.10 -21.76 -8.79
C PRO A 639 33.14 -22.61 -7.52
N ASP A 640 34.20 -22.48 -6.73
CA ASP A 640 34.44 -23.30 -5.54
C ASP A 640 33.94 -22.61 -4.24
N THR A 641 33.05 -21.61 -4.34
CA THR A 641 32.54 -20.81 -3.20
C THR A 641 32.00 -21.66 -2.05
N PHE A 642 31.37 -22.79 -2.35
CA PHE A 642 30.73 -23.65 -1.34
C PHE A 642 31.59 -24.81 -0.83
N ASP A 643 32.86 -24.90 -1.24
CA ASP A 643 33.76 -25.97 -0.80
C ASP A 643 34.29 -25.77 0.65
N GLY A 644 34.05 -24.59 1.23
CA GLY A 644 34.47 -24.19 2.58
C GLY A 644 33.42 -24.36 3.69
N GLU A 645 33.66 -23.73 4.83
CA GLU A 645 32.66 -23.56 5.90
C GLU A 645 32.01 -22.16 5.77
N PRO A 646 30.73 -22.00 6.10
CA PRO A 646 30.08 -20.70 6.06
C PRO A 646 30.72 -19.68 7.01
N GLU A 647 30.67 -18.40 6.64
CA GLU A 647 31.37 -17.31 7.33
C GLU A 647 30.44 -16.47 8.22
N TYR A 648 29.19 -16.23 7.81
CA TYR A 648 28.26 -15.34 8.50
C TYR A 648 26.90 -16.01 8.66
N ASP A 649 26.53 -16.38 9.90
CA ASP A 649 25.25 -17.04 10.24
C ASP A 649 24.85 -18.21 9.31
N GLY A 650 25.83 -19.03 8.91
CA GLY A 650 25.57 -20.15 8.00
C GLY A 650 25.55 -19.79 6.50
N LEU A 651 25.91 -18.56 6.13
CA LEU A 651 26.05 -18.07 4.75
C LEU A 651 27.51 -18.02 4.29
N TYR A 652 27.73 -18.20 2.98
CA TYR A 652 29.02 -18.15 2.30
C TYR A 652 29.22 -16.80 1.64
N TYR A 653 30.43 -16.25 1.76
CA TYR A 653 30.83 -15.06 1.01
C TYR A 653 31.01 -15.39 -0.47
N ALA A 654 30.38 -14.61 -1.35
CA ALA A 654 30.34 -14.87 -2.78
C ALA A 654 30.62 -13.61 -3.62
N GLU A 655 31.46 -13.75 -4.64
CA GLU A 655 31.62 -12.80 -5.74
C GLU A 655 30.66 -13.19 -6.88
N ILE A 656 29.72 -12.30 -7.20
CA ILE A 656 28.60 -12.58 -8.11
C ILE A 656 28.66 -11.61 -9.29
N MET A 657 28.29 -12.10 -10.48
CA MET A 657 28.08 -11.27 -11.67
C MET A 657 26.64 -11.43 -12.17
N ALA A 658 25.89 -10.34 -12.19
CA ALA A 658 24.57 -10.21 -12.80
C ALA A 658 24.69 -9.70 -14.24
N GLU A 659 23.97 -10.30 -15.19
CA GLU A 659 23.80 -9.79 -16.56
C GLU A 659 22.40 -9.16 -16.69
N CYS A 660 22.31 -7.85 -16.47
CA CYS A 660 21.06 -7.09 -16.49
C CYS A 660 20.68 -6.73 -17.93
N GLU A 661 19.38 -6.68 -18.22
CA GLU A 661 18.83 -6.30 -19.53
C GLU A 661 17.84 -5.14 -19.40
N ALA A 662 18.01 -4.10 -20.22
CA ALA A 662 17.16 -2.93 -20.17
C ALA A 662 15.73 -3.25 -20.62
N TYR A 663 14.74 -2.49 -20.14
CA TYR A 663 13.36 -2.55 -20.60
C TYR A 663 13.24 -2.14 -22.07
N GLU A 664 13.94 -1.06 -22.44
CA GLU A 664 14.01 -0.53 -23.80
C GLU A 664 15.40 -0.80 -24.41
N ASP A 665 15.80 -0.09 -25.48
CA ASP A 665 17.06 -0.34 -26.19
C ASP A 665 18.33 0.17 -25.48
N HIS A 666 18.18 0.86 -24.35
CA HIS A 666 19.26 1.47 -23.54
C HIS A 666 18.89 1.47 -22.05
N PHE A 667 19.87 1.63 -21.16
CA PHE A 667 19.64 1.76 -19.71
C PHE A 667 19.44 3.22 -19.30
N GLY A 668 18.36 3.47 -18.56
CA GLY A 668 18.23 4.68 -17.73
C GLY A 668 19.02 4.58 -16.42
N ALA A 669 19.37 5.72 -15.81
CA ALA A 669 20.12 5.73 -14.56
C ALA A 669 19.39 5.03 -13.41
N ILE A 670 18.12 5.38 -13.18
CA ILE A 670 17.30 4.80 -12.11
C ILE A 670 16.95 3.34 -12.37
N GLU A 671 16.88 2.94 -13.65
CA GLU A 671 16.67 1.56 -14.07
C GLU A 671 17.88 0.69 -13.73
N LEU A 672 19.09 1.17 -14.00
CA LEU A 672 20.31 0.45 -13.59
C LEU A 672 20.36 0.29 -12.07
N LEU A 673 20.06 1.35 -11.32
CA LEU A 673 20.03 1.28 -9.85
C LEU A 673 18.95 0.30 -9.34
N GLN A 674 17.80 0.21 -10.01
CA GLN A 674 16.76 -0.77 -9.68
C GLN A 674 17.25 -2.21 -9.91
N TRP A 675 17.91 -2.46 -11.04
CA TRP A 675 18.50 -3.77 -11.32
C TRP A 675 19.55 -4.15 -10.28
N ILE A 676 20.41 -3.22 -9.89
CA ILE A 676 21.40 -3.42 -8.82
C ILE A 676 20.68 -3.76 -7.50
N HIS A 677 19.68 -2.96 -7.12
CA HIS A 677 18.93 -3.17 -5.89
C HIS A 677 18.24 -4.54 -5.86
N ASN A 678 17.47 -4.88 -6.90
CA ASN A 678 16.78 -6.17 -6.97
C ASN A 678 17.75 -7.37 -7.00
N SER A 679 18.95 -7.20 -7.56
CA SER A 679 20.00 -8.24 -7.52
C SER A 679 20.47 -8.54 -6.09
N LEU A 680 20.51 -7.51 -5.24
CA LEU A 680 20.97 -7.58 -3.84
C LEU A 680 19.85 -7.89 -2.85
N ALA A 681 18.59 -7.65 -3.18
CA ALA A 681 17.46 -7.72 -2.26
C ALA A 681 17.25 -9.10 -1.59
N ASN A 682 17.68 -10.20 -2.23
CA ASN A 682 17.61 -11.55 -1.65
C ASN A 682 18.96 -12.04 -1.08
N LYS A 683 19.91 -11.12 -0.87
CA LYS A 683 21.28 -11.40 -0.42
C LYS A 683 21.52 -10.74 0.93
N GLU A 684 22.39 -11.32 1.75
CA GLU A 684 22.85 -10.66 2.98
C GLU A 684 24.09 -9.83 2.69
N LEU A 685 24.06 -8.55 3.04
CA LEU A 685 25.15 -7.59 2.78
C LEU A 685 25.98 -7.30 4.04
N GLY A 686 25.61 -7.87 5.19
CA GLY A 686 26.18 -7.52 6.49
C GLY A 686 25.94 -6.04 6.77
N ASP A 687 26.96 -5.33 7.21
CA ASP A 687 26.86 -3.90 7.47
C ASP A 687 26.94 -3.05 6.17
N HIS A 688 27.30 -3.65 5.03
CA HIS A 688 27.58 -2.95 3.76
C HIS A 688 26.33 -2.69 2.90
N ILE A 689 25.35 -1.95 3.45
CA ILE A 689 24.05 -1.76 2.80
C ILE A 689 23.92 -0.45 2.00
N PHE A 690 24.93 0.43 1.99
CA PHE A 690 24.83 1.74 1.32
C PHE A 690 25.47 1.71 -0.07
N PHE A 691 24.81 2.31 -1.05
CA PHE A 691 25.36 2.52 -2.39
C PHE A 691 26.40 3.65 -2.37
N GLU A 692 27.62 3.36 -2.81
CA GLU A 692 28.73 4.33 -2.89
C GLU A 692 29.21 4.56 -4.34
N GLY A 693 28.50 4.00 -5.32
CA GLY A 693 28.83 4.12 -6.74
C GLY A 693 29.26 2.81 -7.38
N PHE A 694 29.89 2.91 -8.55
CA PHE A 694 30.47 1.78 -9.27
C PHE A 694 31.69 2.21 -10.11
N SER A 695 32.58 1.26 -10.40
CA SER A 695 33.69 1.42 -11.33
C SER A 695 33.41 0.71 -12.66
N ILE A 696 33.79 1.32 -13.79
CA ILE A 696 33.75 0.65 -15.10
C ILE A 696 35.05 -0.13 -15.31
N GLU A 697 34.95 -1.45 -15.38
CA GLU A 697 36.10 -2.34 -15.59
C GLU A 697 36.43 -2.51 -17.08
N GLY A 698 35.44 -2.36 -17.96
CA GLY A 698 35.61 -2.45 -19.40
C GLY A 698 34.31 -2.66 -20.17
N TYR A 699 34.44 -3.02 -21.43
CA TYR A 699 33.33 -3.34 -22.34
C TYR A 699 33.62 -4.67 -23.05
N GLU A 700 32.58 -5.47 -23.25
CA GLU A 700 32.61 -6.68 -24.06
C GLU A 700 32.71 -6.36 -25.57
N GLU A 701 32.97 -7.37 -26.41
CA GLU A 701 33.10 -7.19 -27.86
C GLU A 701 31.83 -6.63 -28.53
N ASP A 702 30.65 -6.88 -27.94
CA ASP A 702 29.36 -6.39 -28.43
C ASP A 702 28.98 -5.00 -27.91
N GLY A 703 29.84 -4.39 -27.08
CA GLY A 703 29.60 -3.09 -26.46
C GLY A 703 28.95 -3.13 -25.08
N THR A 704 28.67 -4.30 -24.51
CA THR A 704 28.12 -4.43 -23.16
C THR A 704 29.12 -3.95 -22.09
N PRO A 705 28.82 -2.93 -21.27
CA PRO A 705 29.68 -2.51 -20.17
C PRO A 705 29.74 -3.55 -19.03
N VAL A 706 30.90 -3.62 -18.37
CA VAL A 706 31.14 -4.42 -17.16
C VAL A 706 31.52 -3.47 -16.02
N ILE A 707 30.75 -3.49 -14.93
CA ILE A 707 30.92 -2.61 -13.77
C ILE A 707 31.11 -3.39 -12.47
N SER A 708 31.84 -2.83 -11.51
CA SER A 708 31.96 -3.33 -10.14
C SER A 708 31.27 -2.40 -9.16
N LEU A 709 30.44 -2.92 -8.26
CA LEU A 709 29.68 -2.15 -7.29
C LEU A 709 30.53 -1.77 -6.07
N GLU A 710 30.38 -0.54 -5.58
CA GLU A 710 31.00 -0.06 -4.34
C GLU A 710 29.95 0.07 -3.23
N LEU A 711 30.14 -0.65 -2.11
CA LEU A 711 29.19 -0.70 -0.98
C LEU A 711 29.80 -0.14 0.32
N GLY A 712 29.06 0.74 0.99
CA GLY A 712 29.44 1.41 2.24
C GLY A 712 28.77 0.81 3.48
N SER A 713 29.41 0.96 4.64
CA SER A 713 28.89 0.55 5.96
C SER A 713 28.34 1.69 6.79
#